data_AF-A0A933DUQ2-F1
#
_entry.id   AF-A0A933DUQ2-F1
#
_cell.length_a   1.000
_cell.length_b   1.000
_cell.length_c   1.000
_cell.angle_alpha   90.00
_cell.angle_beta   90.00
_cell.angle_gamma   90.00
#
_symmetry.space_group_name_H-M   'P 1'
#
loop_
_entity.id
_entity.type
_entity.pdbx_description
1 polymer ?
#
loop_
_entity_poly.entity_id
_entity_poly.type
_entity_poly.pdbx_seq_one_letter_code
_entity_poly.pdbx_strand_id
1 'polypeptide(L)'
;MSGTPEDLISGHGAFGDAGRIGGWRDGIVLLRPGDVLRITESRSEGVRYVLWVEEDGTPKTATWQDWENLQVVAKAEAIVAEATEKPEAMSIAFGRMPCFTYSGSSTIESGIEVGKGATGSVVALGESGRGRKLAEVPIVGFAPGERLDAVAVAVLSEKEIAPRPYSGDQPVISRIYGLVEAPRAEVGAALVRTRLPHACRTFGEVKALRGAPTLLAKGLRAGGIAGRADCAEDALWVLRHGESVAVDESGRYGFSSVISNNSGKVSVTSWTEWEIADGLANPSAYVAKGKAPWGHAPAEWVGRVVQVFSWVQEYESRERKSYPELQERHEGELVSVSATGIVLNLGWDGLRDRQLVTINSGVWVRLDAEKKVTRADASAEQEREAAKADVARLQSVAKLVREAGHFACFEDGLRARIIRVAEGRESSGCNDDLIDFSLFSTANVRGWAKEAEAVMAKVSAAEAGAQALASRQEAGEVLANFQVWKRRGGATNCGEGWVVRPDGSAREPDRMDCPRPRHRDEGTQRWDFVAPEELAITWGKGYTAAPHDFVVAKLPVGGLTDAQRETVQSIEQEIADQWRGATGMSGKSSPDIGKGWGLRKEELKPAPVAATPPSATEKEKSVDEHKLTTDEVADFRAALAKKFGGR
;
A
#
# COMPACT_ATOMS: atom_id res chain seq x y z
N MET A 1 -47.09 27.10 -3.34
CA MET A 1 -47.97 27.86 -4.24
C MET A 1 -47.92 29.30 -3.77
N SER A 2 -47.85 30.26 -4.68
CA SER A 2 -48.29 31.64 -4.41
C SER A 2 -49.61 31.86 -5.13
N GLY A 3 -50.45 32.76 -4.62
CA GLY A 3 -51.81 32.94 -5.09
C GLY A 3 -52.77 31.83 -4.65
N THR A 4 -53.86 31.66 -5.40
CA THR A 4 -54.92 30.66 -5.14
C THR A 4 -55.30 29.96 -6.44
N PRO A 5 -54.42 29.06 -6.95
CA PRO A 5 -54.77 28.15 -8.03
C PRO A 5 -56.06 27.40 -7.69
N GLU A 6 -57.01 27.38 -8.61
CA GLU A 6 -58.31 26.76 -8.40
C GLU A 6 -58.38 25.42 -9.14
N ASP A 7 -58.46 24.32 -8.38
CA ASP A 7 -58.67 22.99 -8.94
C ASP A 7 -60.13 22.88 -9.43
N LEU A 8 -60.37 22.99 -10.74
CA LEU A 8 -61.73 22.89 -11.31
C LEU A 8 -62.22 21.43 -11.31
N ILE A 9 -61.33 20.51 -11.67
CA ILE A 9 -61.57 19.07 -11.60
C ILE A 9 -60.23 18.37 -11.41
N SER A 10 -60.18 17.32 -10.57
CA SER A 10 -59.01 16.46 -10.48
C SER A 10 -59.41 14.99 -10.40
N GLY A 11 -58.58 14.12 -10.95
CA GLY A 11 -58.70 12.68 -10.95
C GLY A 11 -57.32 12.04 -10.79
N HIS A 12 -57.28 10.72 -10.87
CA HIS A 12 -56.04 9.96 -10.82
C HIS A 12 -55.91 9.13 -12.10
N GLY A 13 -54.83 9.38 -12.85
CA GLY A 13 -54.45 8.54 -13.99
C GLY A 13 -53.61 7.35 -13.52
N ALA A 14 -53.76 6.20 -14.18
CA ALA A 14 -53.00 4.99 -13.89
C ALA A 14 -51.83 4.82 -14.89
N PHE A 15 -50.66 4.39 -14.42
CA PHE A 15 -49.49 4.11 -15.26
C PHE A 15 -49.27 2.60 -15.49
N GLY A 16 -48.95 2.22 -16.74
CA GLY A 16 -48.66 0.84 -17.19
C GLY A 16 -49.91 0.02 -17.55
N ASP A 17 -49.74 -1.03 -18.36
CA ASP A 17 -50.79 -1.87 -18.99
C ASP A 17 -51.85 -2.49 -18.03
N ALA A 18 -51.74 -2.27 -16.71
CA ALA A 18 -52.72 -2.75 -15.74
C ALA A 18 -52.82 -1.91 -14.44
N GLY A 19 -52.36 -0.65 -14.40
CA GLY A 19 -52.59 0.25 -13.25
C GLY A 19 -52.03 -0.18 -11.88
N ARG A 20 -51.01 -1.05 -11.85
CA ARG A 20 -50.51 -1.69 -10.61
C ARG A 20 -49.30 -1.02 -9.94
N ILE A 21 -48.74 0.08 -10.47
CA ILE A 21 -47.42 0.55 -10.02
C ILE A 21 -47.36 2.06 -9.68
N GLY A 22 -48.50 2.75 -9.67
CA GLY A 22 -48.58 4.16 -9.22
C GLY A 22 -49.65 4.95 -9.96
N GLY A 23 -50.11 6.04 -9.35
CA GLY A 23 -51.03 7.01 -9.95
C GLY A 23 -50.39 8.39 -10.07
N TRP A 24 -50.77 9.16 -11.10
CA TRP A 24 -50.53 10.60 -11.13
C TRP A 24 -51.84 11.33 -10.86
N ARG A 25 -51.78 12.50 -10.22
CA ARG A 25 -52.92 13.41 -10.14
C ARG A 25 -53.06 14.06 -11.51
N ASP A 26 -54.19 13.84 -12.16
CA ASP A 26 -54.59 14.54 -13.39
C ASP A 26 -55.68 15.55 -13.03
N GLY A 27 -55.81 16.64 -13.76
CA GLY A 27 -56.82 17.64 -13.45
C GLY A 27 -56.69 18.92 -14.26
N ILE A 28 -57.76 19.70 -14.24
CA ILE A 28 -57.80 21.05 -14.81
C ILE A 28 -57.65 22.02 -13.63
N VAL A 29 -56.57 22.80 -13.68
CA VAL A 29 -56.28 23.85 -12.70
C VAL A 29 -56.41 25.20 -13.41
N LEU A 30 -57.23 26.09 -12.87
CA LEU A 30 -57.31 27.47 -13.32
C LEU A 30 -56.21 28.28 -12.64
N LEU A 31 -55.33 28.87 -13.46
CA LEU A 31 -54.29 29.79 -13.01
C LEU A 31 -54.60 31.20 -13.49
N ARG A 32 -54.55 32.16 -12.57
CA ARG A 32 -54.67 33.60 -12.82
C ARG A 32 -53.27 34.22 -12.84
N PRO A 33 -53.07 35.40 -13.45
CA PRO A 33 -51.80 36.12 -13.36
C PRO A 33 -51.30 36.24 -11.91
N GLY A 34 -50.05 35.83 -11.67
CA GLY A 34 -49.44 35.75 -10.33
C GLY A 34 -49.65 34.42 -9.57
N ASP A 35 -50.51 33.52 -10.07
CA ASP A 35 -50.62 32.16 -9.53
C ASP A 35 -49.42 31.31 -9.95
N VAL A 36 -48.93 30.51 -9.00
CA VAL A 36 -47.77 29.62 -9.20
C VAL A 36 -48.10 28.20 -8.76
N LEU A 37 -48.18 27.30 -9.73
CA LEU A 37 -48.45 25.89 -9.56
C LEU A 37 -47.16 25.07 -9.57
N ARG A 38 -46.84 24.43 -8.45
CA ARG A 38 -45.71 23.51 -8.34
C ARG A 38 -46.12 22.10 -8.75
N ILE A 39 -45.41 21.52 -9.70
CA ILE A 39 -45.65 20.17 -10.22
C ILE A 39 -44.49 19.27 -9.78
N THR A 40 -44.80 18.16 -9.12
CA THR A 40 -43.80 17.17 -8.68
C THR A 40 -44.09 15.86 -9.39
N GLU A 41 -43.14 15.37 -10.18
CA GLU A 41 -43.26 14.06 -10.82
C GLU A 41 -43.07 12.94 -9.79
N SER A 42 -43.88 11.88 -9.89
CA SER A 42 -43.91 10.79 -8.90
C SER A 42 -42.73 9.80 -8.98
N ARG A 43 -41.91 9.87 -10.05
CA ARG A 43 -40.83 8.88 -10.31
C ARG A 43 -39.50 9.45 -10.77
N SER A 44 -39.42 10.72 -11.18
CA SER A 44 -38.10 11.33 -11.39
C SER A 44 -37.56 11.73 -10.02
N GLU A 45 -36.28 11.48 -9.77
CA GLU A 45 -35.61 11.75 -8.49
C GLU A 45 -35.55 13.27 -8.21
N GLY A 46 -36.67 13.86 -7.82
CA GLY A 46 -36.75 15.23 -7.32
C GLY A 46 -36.78 16.34 -8.38
N VAL A 47 -37.01 16.04 -9.67
CA VAL A 47 -37.28 17.10 -10.66
C VAL A 47 -38.67 17.66 -10.38
N ARG A 48 -38.71 18.96 -10.09
CA ARG A 48 -39.93 19.71 -9.81
C ARG A 48 -40.06 20.74 -10.91
N TYR A 49 -41.25 20.87 -11.47
CA TYR A 49 -41.58 21.92 -12.42
C TYR A 49 -42.47 22.95 -11.75
N VAL A 50 -42.60 24.07 -12.42
CA VAL A 50 -43.55 25.10 -12.05
C VAL A 50 -44.20 25.66 -13.28
N LEU A 51 -45.50 25.86 -13.18
CA LEU A 51 -46.34 26.51 -14.16
C LEU A 51 -46.86 27.80 -13.51
N TRP A 52 -46.70 28.93 -14.19
CA TRP A 52 -47.24 30.21 -13.74
C TRP A 52 -47.82 30.97 -14.93
N VAL A 53 -48.60 32.01 -14.64
CA VAL A 53 -49.20 32.89 -15.65
C VAL A 53 -48.65 34.28 -15.47
N GLU A 54 -48.08 34.85 -16.53
CA GLU A 54 -47.57 36.21 -16.56
C GLU A 54 -48.71 37.25 -16.50
N GLU A 55 -48.39 38.52 -16.28
CA GLU A 55 -49.38 39.61 -16.24
C GLU A 55 -50.20 39.74 -17.53
N ASP A 56 -49.61 39.38 -18.67
CA ASP A 56 -50.29 39.39 -19.99
C ASP A 56 -51.20 38.16 -20.22
N GLY A 57 -51.31 37.26 -19.23
CA GLY A 57 -52.09 36.03 -19.32
C GLY A 57 -51.36 34.87 -19.99
N THR A 58 -50.09 35.03 -20.39
CA THR A 58 -49.32 33.97 -21.03
C THR A 58 -48.86 32.92 -20.01
N PRO A 59 -49.16 31.63 -20.20
CA PRO A 59 -48.64 30.58 -19.34
C PRO A 59 -47.16 30.34 -19.63
N LYS A 60 -46.38 30.12 -18.56
CA LYS A 60 -44.95 29.82 -18.61
C LYS A 60 -44.64 28.61 -17.76
N THR A 61 -43.66 27.83 -18.19
CA THR A 61 -43.18 26.66 -17.47
C THR A 61 -41.68 26.68 -17.35
N ALA A 62 -41.16 26.24 -16.21
CA ALA A 62 -39.74 26.04 -16.00
C ALA A 62 -39.52 24.92 -14.97
N THR A 63 -38.27 24.51 -14.76
CA THR A 63 -37.96 23.76 -13.55
C THR A 63 -38.14 24.66 -12.33
N TRP A 64 -38.42 24.07 -11.17
CA TRP A 64 -38.58 24.79 -9.92
C TRP A 64 -37.33 25.62 -9.58
N GLN A 65 -36.14 25.08 -9.89
CA GLN A 65 -34.88 25.77 -9.67
C GLN A 65 -34.73 26.97 -10.62
N ASP A 66 -35.03 26.79 -11.90
CA ASP A 66 -34.94 27.88 -12.89
C ASP A 66 -35.92 29.01 -12.55
N TRP A 67 -37.12 28.68 -12.11
CA TRP A 67 -38.08 29.68 -11.65
C TRP A 67 -37.65 30.37 -10.37
N GLU A 68 -37.10 29.67 -9.37
CA GLU A 68 -36.50 30.30 -8.20
C GLU A 68 -35.38 31.27 -8.63
N ASN A 69 -34.55 30.88 -9.60
CA ASN A 69 -33.52 31.75 -10.16
C ASN A 69 -34.12 32.96 -10.89
N LEU A 70 -35.20 32.80 -11.67
CA LEU A 70 -35.91 33.89 -12.33
C LEU A 70 -36.48 34.91 -11.32
N GLN A 71 -37.06 34.43 -10.21
CA GLN A 71 -37.54 35.32 -9.14
C GLN A 71 -36.39 36.07 -8.45
N VAL A 72 -35.26 35.40 -8.23
CA VAL A 72 -34.04 36.02 -7.70
C VAL A 72 -33.53 37.11 -8.65
N VAL A 73 -33.58 36.89 -9.97
CA VAL A 73 -33.12 37.87 -10.94
C VAL A 73 -34.05 39.04 -11.11
N ALA A 74 -35.37 38.82 -11.21
CA ALA A 74 -36.33 39.92 -11.20
C ALA A 74 -36.16 40.81 -9.95
N LYS A 75 -35.88 40.18 -8.79
CA LYS A 75 -35.55 40.91 -7.57
C LYS A 75 -34.19 41.63 -7.64
N ALA A 76 -33.18 41.02 -8.25
CA ALA A 76 -31.88 41.66 -8.47
C ALA A 76 -31.98 42.88 -9.40
N GLU A 77 -32.73 42.76 -10.49
CA GLU A 77 -33.02 43.84 -11.42
C GLU A 77 -33.75 44.98 -10.70
N ALA A 78 -34.74 44.67 -9.87
CA ALA A 78 -35.42 45.66 -9.04
C ALA A 78 -34.47 46.35 -8.04
N ILE A 79 -33.59 45.58 -7.37
CA ILE A 79 -32.56 46.12 -6.46
C ILE A 79 -31.61 47.04 -7.23
N VAL A 80 -31.18 46.68 -8.44
CA VAL A 80 -30.26 47.52 -9.22
C VAL A 80 -30.95 48.74 -9.82
N ALA A 81 -32.20 48.62 -10.25
CA ALA A 81 -33.00 49.78 -10.67
C ALA A 81 -33.16 50.77 -9.52
N GLU A 82 -33.53 50.29 -8.32
CA GLU A 82 -33.62 51.11 -7.11
C GLU A 82 -32.25 51.69 -6.73
N ALA A 83 -31.17 50.93 -6.89
CA ALA A 83 -29.82 51.38 -6.60
C ALA A 83 -29.29 52.45 -7.55
N THR A 84 -29.69 52.39 -8.82
CA THR A 84 -29.37 53.40 -9.83
C THR A 84 -29.96 54.75 -9.44
N GLU A 85 -31.13 54.73 -8.79
CA GLU A 85 -31.80 55.92 -8.26
C GLU A 85 -31.35 56.32 -6.85
N LYS A 86 -31.02 55.35 -5.98
CA LYS A 86 -30.65 55.53 -4.57
C LYS A 86 -29.49 54.58 -4.17
N PRO A 87 -28.24 54.94 -4.45
CA PRO A 87 -27.08 54.08 -4.19
C PRO A 87 -26.91 53.64 -2.73
N GLU A 88 -27.40 54.43 -1.78
CA GLU A 88 -27.41 54.13 -0.34
C GLU A 88 -28.44 53.07 0.10
N ALA A 89 -29.40 52.72 -0.75
CA ALA A 89 -30.44 51.73 -0.44
C ALA A 89 -30.00 50.27 -0.66
N MET A 90 -28.85 50.03 -1.33
CA MET A 90 -28.39 48.67 -1.58
C MET A 90 -27.90 47.96 -0.31
N SER A 91 -28.35 46.72 -0.11
CA SER A 91 -27.73 45.73 0.78
C SER A 91 -26.40 45.20 0.19
N ILE A 92 -25.47 46.10 -0.14
CA ILE A 92 -24.12 45.73 -0.56
C ILE A 92 -23.45 44.98 0.59
N ALA A 93 -23.23 43.68 0.40
CA ALA A 93 -22.45 42.87 1.32
C ALA A 93 -20.97 43.23 1.25
N PHE A 94 -20.49 43.51 0.03
CA PHE A 94 -19.10 43.86 -0.24
C PHE A 94 -19.02 44.86 -1.40
N GLY A 95 -18.27 45.95 -1.21
CA GLY A 95 -18.06 46.94 -2.27
C GLY A 95 -17.31 46.39 -3.49
N ARG A 96 -17.08 47.25 -4.47
CA ARG A 96 -16.40 46.93 -5.74
C ARG A 96 -14.96 46.48 -5.48
N MET A 97 -14.62 45.28 -5.95
CA MET A 97 -13.30 44.66 -5.75
C MET A 97 -12.79 44.00 -7.04
N PRO A 98 -11.46 43.86 -7.23
CA PRO A 98 -10.89 43.18 -8.37
C PRO A 98 -11.30 41.70 -8.40
N CYS A 99 -11.53 41.20 -9.60
CA CYS A 99 -11.95 39.82 -9.85
C CYS A 99 -10.77 38.99 -10.37
N PHE A 100 -10.78 37.69 -10.07
CA PHE A 100 -9.75 36.75 -10.51
C PHE A 100 -10.35 35.37 -10.75
N THR A 101 -9.76 34.61 -11.68
CA THR A 101 -10.08 33.20 -11.93
C THR A 101 -8.84 32.35 -11.76
N TYR A 102 -8.93 31.35 -10.87
CA TYR A 102 -7.97 30.26 -10.76
C TYR A 102 -8.43 29.10 -11.64
N SER A 103 -7.60 28.66 -12.58
CA SER A 103 -7.91 27.60 -13.55
C SER A 103 -7.15 26.29 -13.32
N GLY A 104 -6.37 26.21 -12.24
CA GLY A 104 -5.45 25.10 -11.99
C GLY A 104 -3.99 25.42 -12.34
N SER A 105 -3.09 24.48 -12.05
CA SER A 105 -1.65 24.56 -12.42
C SER A 105 -0.93 25.79 -11.85
N SER A 106 -1.30 26.23 -10.65
CA SER A 106 -0.72 27.43 -10.00
C SER A 106 -0.93 28.75 -10.75
N THR A 107 -1.87 28.81 -11.71
CA THR A 107 -2.13 30.02 -12.50
C THR A 107 -3.37 30.77 -12.00
N ILE A 108 -3.27 32.09 -11.93
CA ILE A 108 -4.40 32.99 -11.66
C ILE A 108 -4.48 34.06 -12.72
N GLU A 109 -5.67 34.22 -13.27
CA GLU A 109 -5.96 35.20 -14.31
C GLU A 109 -6.81 36.32 -13.72
N SER A 110 -6.60 37.55 -14.18
CA SER A 110 -7.47 38.68 -13.79
C SER A 110 -8.86 38.51 -14.39
N GLY A 111 -9.90 38.90 -13.70
CA GLY A 111 -11.27 38.90 -14.16
C GLY A 111 -12.00 37.54 -14.20
N ILE A 112 -13.32 37.61 -14.38
CA ILE A 112 -14.23 36.46 -14.44
C ILE A 112 -15.12 36.60 -15.68
N GLU A 113 -15.24 35.53 -16.47
CA GLU A 113 -16.06 35.52 -17.69
C GLU A 113 -17.56 35.57 -17.37
N VAL A 114 -18.29 36.44 -18.08
CA VAL A 114 -19.75 36.56 -18.00
C VAL A 114 -20.40 35.63 -19.02
N GLY A 115 -21.15 34.65 -18.52
CA GLY A 115 -21.92 33.74 -19.34
C GLY A 115 -23.35 34.23 -19.59
N LYS A 116 -24.00 33.61 -20.58
CA LYS A 116 -25.46 33.71 -20.76
C LYS A 116 -26.12 32.54 -20.03
N GLY A 117 -26.86 32.85 -18.97
CA GLY A 117 -27.62 31.89 -18.17
C GLY A 117 -29.11 31.89 -18.49
N ALA A 118 -29.87 31.11 -17.72
CA ALA A 118 -31.34 31.11 -17.81
C ALA A 118 -31.94 32.47 -17.45
N THR A 119 -31.19 33.28 -16.70
CA THR A 119 -31.63 34.55 -16.14
C THR A 119 -30.91 35.77 -16.73
N GLY A 120 -30.34 35.64 -17.93
CA GLY A 120 -29.59 36.73 -18.58
C GLY A 120 -28.08 36.58 -18.37
N SER A 121 -27.43 37.61 -17.83
CA SER A 121 -25.99 37.60 -17.58
C SER A 121 -25.67 36.95 -16.24
N VAL A 122 -24.80 35.93 -16.22
CA VAL A 122 -24.48 35.16 -15.01
C VAL A 122 -23.01 34.77 -14.93
N VAL A 123 -22.50 34.55 -13.71
CA VAL A 123 -21.32 33.68 -13.52
C VAL A 123 -21.85 32.26 -13.32
N ALA A 124 -21.66 31.42 -14.33
CA ALA A 124 -22.04 30.01 -14.28
C ALA A 124 -20.93 29.20 -13.60
N LEU A 125 -21.26 28.58 -12.46
CA LEU A 125 -20.37 27.72 -11.66
C LEU A 125 -20.80 26.26 -11.78
N GLY A 126 -19.88 25.39 -12.19
CA GLY A 126 -20.17 23.97 -12.39
C GLY A 126 -20.65 23.63 -13.79
N GLU A 127 -21.35 22.51 -13.94
CA GLU A 127 -22.01 22.09 -15.18
C GLU A 127 -23.35 21.39 -14.90
N SER A 128 -24.25 21.43 -15.87
CA SER A 128 -25.53 20.72 -15.81
C SER A 128 -25.40 19.27 -16.30
N GLY A 129 -26.19 18.36 -15.71
CA GLY A 129 -26.35 16.97 -16.15
C GLY A 129 -25.68 15.91 -15.25
N ARG A 130 -26.16 14.66 -15.36
CA ARG A 130 -25.71 13.49 -14.56
C ARG A 130 -25.81 13.71 -13.04
N GLY A 131 -26.91 14.32 -12.58
CA GLY A 131 -27.15 14.59 -11.16
C GLY A 131 -26.41 15.80 -10.59
N ARG A 132 -25.63 16.52 -11.40
CA ARG A 132 -24.95 17.77 -10.98
C ARG A 132 -25.81 18.99 -11.26
N LYS A 133 -25.62 20.01 -10.43
CA LYS A 133 -26.32 21.29 -10.50
C LYS A 133 -25.35 22.38 -10.92
N LEU A 134 -25.71 23.06 -12.00
CA LEU A 134 -25.13 24.36 -12.38
C LEU A 134 -25.65 25.40 -11.37
N ALA A 135 -24.74 26.14 -10.74
CA ALA A 135 -25.10 27.29 -9.92
C ALA A 135 -24.87 28.55 -10.76
N GLU A 136 -25.90 29.38 -10.92
CA GLU A 136 -25.81 30.65 -11.63
C GLU A 136 -25.81 31.78 -10.61
N VAL A 137 -24.76 32.60 -10.60
CA VAL A 137 -24.74 33.85 -9.84
C VAL A 137 -25.17 34.97 -10.78
N PRO A 138 -26.32 35.63 -10.54
CA PRO A 138 -26.81 36.65 -11.44
C PRO A 138 -25.91 37.88 -11.42
N ILE A 139 -25.76 38.49 -12.59
CA ILE A 139 -25.00 39.70 -12.78
C ILE A 139 -25.93 40.77 -13.37
N VAL A 140 -25.85 41.97 -12.83
CA VAL A 140 -26.59 43.13 -13.37
C VAL A 140 -25.60 44.21 -13.79
N GLY A 141 -25.85 44.82 -14.96
CA GLY A 141 -25.00 45.87 -15.54
C GLY A 141 -23.92 45.38 -16.50
N PHE A 142 -23.85 44.08 -16.76
CA PHE A 142 -22.84 43.48 -17.65
C PHE A 142 -23.49 42.60 -18.71
N ALA A 143 -22.94 42.57 -19.93
CA ALA A 143 -23.45 41.75 -21.03
C ALA A 143 -22.77 40.37 -21.11
N PRO A 144 -23.43 39.33 -21.66
CA PRO A 144 -22.78 38.05 -21.91
C PRO A 144 -21.58 38.18 -22.86
N GLY A 145 -20.47 37.53 -22.51
CA GLY A 145 -19.19 37.62 -23.23
C GLY A 145 -18.24 38.70 -22.70
N GLU A 146 -18.69 39.56 -21.78
CA GLU A 146 -17.80 40.49 -21.08
C GLU A 146 -16.93 39.78 -20.04
N ARG A 147 -15.85 40.45 -19.61
CA ARG A 147 -14.99 40.03 -18.51
C ARG A 147 -15.19 40.98 -17.34
N LEU A 148 -15.57 40.45 -16.19
CA LEU A 148 -15.69 41.23 -14.95
C LEU A 148 -14.29 41.48 -14.41
N ASP A 149 -13.75 42.67 -14.56
CA ASP A 149 -12.45 43.03 -13.97
C ASP A 149 -12.59 43.47 -12.52
N ALA A 150 -13.71 44.13 -12.18
CA ALA A 150 -14.04 44.50 -10.80
C ALA A 150 -15.56 44.61 -10.61
N VAL A 151 -16.07 44.11 -9.49
CA VAL A 151 -17.51 44.04 -9.22
C VAL A 151 -17.82 44.15 -7.73
N ALA A 152 -19.02 44.58 -7.37
CA ALA A 152 -19.53 44.54 -6.01
C ALA A 152 -20.48 43.36 -5.82
N VAL A 153 -20.72 42.99 -4.56
CA VAL A 153 -21.55 41.85 -4.18
C VAL A 153 -22.73 42.34 -3.36
N ALA A 154 -23.96 42.09 -3.83
CA ALA A 154 -25.19 42.45 -3.16
C ALA A 154 -25.90 41.20 -2.58
N VAL A 155 -26.59 41.36 -1.45
CA VAL A 155 -27.47 40.30 -0.90
C VAL A 155 -28.85 40.43 -1.56
N LEU A 156 -29.18 39.48 -2.44
CA LEU A 156 -30.44 39.48 -3.18
C LEU A 156 -31.59 38.89 -2.36
N SER A 157 -31.30 37.84 -1.61
CA SER A 157 -32.26 37.26 -0.68
C SER A 157 -31.57 36.66 0.52
N GLU A 158 -32.22 36.77 1.68
CA GLU A 158 -31.83 36.10 2.90
C GLU A 158 -32.98 35.21 3.33
N LYS A 159 -32.70 33.92 3.54
CA LYS A 159 -33.68 32.94 3.98
C LYS A 159 -33.12 32.15 5.13
N GLU A 160 -33.83 32.17 6.25
CA GLU A 160 -33.55 31.26 7.35
C GLU A 160 -33.98 29.84 6.93
N ILE A 161 -33.01 28.95 6.83
CA ILE A 161 -33.26 27.53 6.59
C ILE A 161 -33.41 26.88 7.96
N ALA A 162 -34.66 26.54 8.29
CA ALA A 162 -34.94 25.74 9.48
C ALA A 162 -34.11 24.44 9.44
N PRO A 163 -33.57 24.01 10.57
CA PRO A 163 -32.78 22.78 10.63
C PRO A 163 -33.64 21.59 10.23
N ARG A 164 -32.99 20.53 9.74
CA ARG A 164 -33.73 19.30 9.44
C ARG A 164 -34.35 18.78 10.74
N PRO A 165 -35.59 18.28 10.71
CA PRO A 165 -36.16 17.60 11.86
C PRO A 165 -35.16 16.55 12.37
N TYR A 166 -34.84 16.59 13.66
CA TYR A 166 -33.96 15.65 14.35
C TYR A 166 -32.44 15.75 14.08
N SER A 167 -31.92 16.71 13.31
CA SER A 167 -30.47 16.80 13.08
C SER A 167 -29.68 17.47 14.22
N GLY A 168 -30.36 18.14 15.16
CA GLY A 168 -29.71 18.93 16.22
C GLY A 168 -29.04 20.21 15.71
N ASP A 169 -29.11 20.49 14.40
CA ASP A 169 -28.51 21.67 13.79
C ASP A 169 -29.27 22.95 14.20
N GLN A 170 -28.55 24.08 14.26
CA GLN A 170 -29.16 25.39 14.40
C GLN A 170 -29.72 25.86 13.04
N PRO A 171 -30.74 26.74 13.01
CA PRO A 171 -31.15 27.40 11.77
C PRO A 171 -29.95 28.06 11.09
N VAL A 172 -29.83 27.86 9.77
CA VAL A 172 -28.74 28.45 8.98
C VAL A 172 -29.34 29.53 8.09
N ILE A 173 -28.81 30.75 8.20
CA ILE A 173 -29.15 31.84 7.29
C ILE A 173 -28.49 31.57 5.94
N SER A 174 -29.30 31.28 4.92
CA SER A 174 -28.87 31.17 3.54
C SER A 174 -29.03 32.50 2.84
N ARG A 175 -27.92 33.04 2.31
CA ARG A 175 -27.91 34.26 1.50
C ARG A 175 -27.70 33.88 0.05
N ILE A 176 -28.50 34.48 -0.83
CA ILE A 176 -28.28 34.44 -2.27
C ILE A 176 -27.66 35.78 -2.64
N TYR A 177 -26.50 35.71 -3.29
CA TYR A 177 -25.72 36.87 -3.69
C TYR A 177 -25.88 37.14 -5.20
N GLY A 178 -25.75 38.41 -5.56
CA GLY A 178 -25.66 38.87 -6.95
C GLY A 178 -24.43 39.75 -7.13
N LEU A 179 -23.96 39.83 -8.37
CA LEU A 179 -22.85 40.68 -8.75
C LEU A 179 -23.40 41.93 -9.45
N VAL A 180 -22.99 43.11 -8.99
CA VAL A 180 -23.51 44.39 -9.48
C VAL A 180 -22.38 45.38 -9.70
N GLU A 181 -22.59 46.33 -10.60
CA GLU A 181 -21.76 47.52 -10.66
C GLU A 181 -22.11 48.43 -9.48
N ALA A 182 -21.11 48.81 -8.68
CA ALA A 182 -21.31 49.77 -7.59
C ALA A 182 -20.13 50.74 -7.48
N PRO A 183 -20.39 52.00 -7.09
CA PRO A 183 -19.35 53.03 -7.03
C PRO A 183 -18.40 52.88 -5.83
N ARG A 184 -18.87 52.28 -4.73
CA ARG A 184 -18.09 52.13 -3.49
C ARG A 184 -17.09 50.98 -3.62
N ALA A 185 -15.80 51.26 -3.53
CA ALA A 185 -14.74 50.24 -3.53
C ALA A 185 -14.61 49.51 -2.18
N GLU A 186 -14.30 48.21 -2.23
CA GLU A 186 -13.93 47.39 -1.07
C GLU A 186 -12.40 47.24 -1.05
N VAL A 187 -11.71 48.19 -0.41
CA VAL A 187 -10.25 48.24 -0.41
C VAL A 187 -9.68 46.98 0.24
N GLY A 188 -8.79 46.30 -0.47
CA GLY A 188 -8.07 45.13 0.03
C GLY A 188 -8.82 43.81 -0.08
N ALA A 189 -10.06 43.80 -0.62
CA ALA A 189 -10.78 42.58 -0.97
C ALA A 189 -10.53 42.15 -2.42
N ALA A 190 -10.83 40.89 -2.73
CA ALA A 190 -10.81 40.35 -4.08
C ALA A 190 -11.89 39.27 -4.24
N LEU A 191 -12.50 39.23 -5.41
CA LEU A 191 -13.44 38.18 -5.79
C LEU A 191 -12.68 37.12 -6.59
N VAL A 192 -12.67 35.88 -6.09
CA VAL A 192 -11.90 34.78 -6.68
C VAL A 192 -12.83 33.65 -7.09
N ARG A 193 -12.86 33.33 -8.37
CA ARG A 193 -13.44 32.08 -8.88
C ARG A 193 -12.40 30.98 -8.87
N THR A 194 -12.68 29.87 -8.19
CA THR A 194 -11.83 28.68 -8.19
C THR A 194 -12.40 27.64 -9.14
N ARG A 195 -11.90 27.63 -10.37
CA ARG A 195 -12.32 26.72 -11.45
C ARG A 195 -11.30 25.60 -11.62
N LEU A 196 -11.52 24.48 -10.94
CA LEU A 196 -10.58 23.36 -10.99
C LEU A 196 -10.51 22.73 -12.41
N PRO A 197 -9.31 22.31 -12.87
CA PRO A 197 -9.13 21.73 -14.20
C PRO A 197 -9.75 20.31 -14.29
N HIS A 198 -10.18 19.92 -15.50
CA HIS A 198 -10.91 18.68 -15.77
C HIS A 198 -10.09 17.37 -15.64
N ALA A 199 -8.79 17.45 -15.36
CA ALA A 199 -7.83 16.42 -15.78
C ALA A 199 -7.66 15.21 -14.84
N CYS A 200 -8.22 15.22 -13.63
CA CYS A 200 -7.88 14.21 -12.62
C CYS A 200 -9.09 13.33 -12.26
N ARG A 201 -8.87 12.03 -12.11
CA ARG A 201 -9.88 11.00 -11.71
C ARG A 201 -10.24 11.12 -10.21
N THR A 202 -10.35 12.34 -9.71
CA THR A 202 -10.33 12.62 -8.26
C THR A 202 -11.21 13.82 -7.93
N PHE A 203 -11.69 13.83 -6.68
CA PHE A 203 -12.51 14.90 -6.14
C PHE A 203 -11.65 16.15 -5.93
N GLY A 204 -12.06 17.25 -6.55
CA GLY A 204 -11.42 18.54 -6.35
C GLY A 204 -12.21 19.36 -5.33
N GLU A 205 -11.59 19.80 -4.23
CA GLU A 205 -12.27 20.55 -3.15
C GLU A 205 -11.53 21.84 -2.80
N VAL A 206 -12.30 22.90 -2.48
CA VAL A 206 -11.75 24.19 -2.03
C VAL A 206 -12.23 24.50 -0.61
N LYS A 207 -11.29 24.76 0.29
CA LYS A 207 -11.58 25.02 1.72
C LYS A 207 -11.01 26.36 2.16
N ALA A 208 -11.70 27.01 3.10
CA ALA A 208 -11.12 28.10 3.87
C ALA A 208 -9.85 27.62 4.59
N LEU A 209 -8.74 28.35 4.44
CA LEU A 209 -7.46 28.02 5.09
C LEU A 209 -7.13 29.03 6.18
N ARG A 210 -7.13 30.34 5.86
CA ARG A 210 -6.81 31.42 6.80
C ARG A 210 -7.88 32.50 6.75
N GLY A 211 -8.23 33.02 7.93
CA GLY A 211 -9.25 34.05 8.08
C GLY A 211 -10.67 33.49 7.98
N ALA A 212 -11.60 34.29 7.47
CA ALA A 212 -13.00 33.91 7.28
C ALA A 212 -13.46 34.23 5.85
N PRO A 213 -12.83 33.63 4.82
CA PRO A 213 -13.21 33.87 3.44
C PRO A 213 -14.68 33.51 3.22
N THR A 214 -15.39 34.35 2.47
CA THR A 214 -16.84 34.19 2.29
C THR A 214 -17.13 33.46 0.99
N LEU A 215 -17.72 32.27 1.09
CA LEU A 215 -18.23 31.53 -0.07
C LEU A 215 -19.56 32.15 -0.53
N LEU A 216 -19.58 32.70 -1.74
CA LEU A 216 -20.80 33.29 -2.33
C LEU A 216 -21.67 32.23 -2.99
N ALA A 217 -21.06 31.36 -3.77
CA ALA A 217 -21.75 30.31 -4.51
C ALA A 217 -20.78 29.19 -4.89
N LYS A 218 -21.34 28.01 -5.15
CA LYS A 218 -20.60 26.80 -5.47
C LYS A 218 -21.41 25.91 -6.41
N GLY A 219 -20.77 25.42 -7.46
CA GLY A 219 -21.25 24.39 -8.36
C GLY A 219 -20.27 23.22 -8.43
N LEU A 220 -20.67 22.19 -9.18
CA LEU A 220 -19.86 20.99 -9.40
C LEU A 220 -19.66 20.75 -10.89
N ARG A 221 -18.42 20.49 -11.30
CA ARG A 221 -18.04 20.10 -12.68
C ARG A 221 -17.81 18.59 -12.78
N ALA A 222 -17.89 18.02 -13.98
CA ALA A 222 -17.41 16.67 -14.22
C ALA A 222 -15.90 16.57 -14.04
N GLY A 223 -15.47 15.59 -13.25
CA GLY A 223 -14.14 15.00 -13.39
C GLY A 223 -14.15 13.83 -14.38
N GLY A 224 -13.12 13.73 -15.21
CA GLY A 224 -12.75 12.49 -15.92
C GLY A 224 -13.38 12.21 -17.30
N ILE A 225 -12.72 11.31 -18.03
CA ILE A 225 -13.13 10.78 -19.33
C ILE A 225 -14.13 9.64 -19.08
N ALA A 226 -15.41 9.87 -19.37
CA ALA A 226 -16.48 8.85 -19.43
C ALA A 226 -17.00 8.25 -18.11
N GLY A 227 -17.63 9.07 -17.25
CA GLY A 227 -18.80 8.60 -16.46
C GLY A 227 -18.54 7.86 -15.15
N ARG A 228 -17.32 7.91 -14.58
CA ARG A 228 -17.14 7.64 -13.14
C ARG A 228 -17.38 8.93 -12.35
N ALA A 229 -18.09 8.80 -11.23
CA ALA A 229 -18.73 9.88 -10.47
C ALA A 229 -17.75 10.73 -9.65
N ASP A 230 -16.78 11.36 -10.31
CA ASP A 230 -15.92 12.37 -9.68
C ASP A 230 -16.44 13.77 -10.00
N CYS A 231 -16.44 14.65 -9.00
CA CYS A 231 -16.78 16.05 -9.17
C CYS A 231 -15.64 16.95 -8.72
N ALA A 232 -15.46 18.06 -9.43
CA ALA A 232 -14.55 19.12 -9.04
C ALA A 232 -15.36 20.36 -8.70
N GLU A 233 -15.01 21.01 -7.60
CA GLU A 233 -15.66 22.23 -7.16
C GLU A 233 -15.35 23.40 -8.10
N ASP A 234 -16.39 24.17 -8.42
CA ASP A 234 -16.30 25.48 -9.07
C ASP A 234 -16.99 26.46 -8.14
N ALA A 235 -16.21 27.31 -7.48
CA ALA A 235 -16.69 28.12 -6.37
C ALA A 235 -16.28 29.58 -6.52
N LEU A 236 -17.07 30.47 -5.94
CA LEU A 236 -16.86 31.90 -5.95
C LEU A 236 -16.68 32.40 -4.52
N TRP A 237 -15.52 32.98 -4.24
CA TRP A 237 -15.08 33.38 -2.91
C TRP A 237 -14.78 34.87 -2.86
N VAL A 238 -15.18 35.54 -1.79
CA VAL A 238 -14.61 36.84 -1.41
C VAL A 238 -13.48 36.60 -0.42
N LEU A 239 -12.29 37.06 -0.78
CA LEU A 239 -11.11 37.05 0.09
C LEU A 239 -10.78 38.47 0.51
N ARG A 240 -10.68 38.75 1.80
CA ARG A 240 -10.14 40.01 2.34
C ARG A 240 -8.61 39.92 2.51
N HIS A 241 -7.99 41.04 2.85
CA HIS A 241 -6.57 41.09 3.15
C HIS A 241 -6.18 40.04 4.22
N GLY A 242 -5.22 39.18 3.89
CA GLY A 242 -4.70 38.13 4.75
C GLY A 242 -5.53 36.85 4.77
N GLU A 243 -6.64 36.79 4.02
CA GLU A 243 -7.45 35.59 3.88
C GLU A 243 -6.94 34.69 2.75
N SER A 244 -7.13 33.38 2.93
CA SER A 244 -6.74 32.40 1.93
C SER A 244 -7.66 31.19 1.91
N VAL A 245 -7.72 30.57 0.73
CA VAL A 245 -8.37 29.28 0.49
C VAL A 245 -7.34 28.27 0.02
N ALA A 246 -7.46 27.04 0.49
CA ALA A 246 -6.67 25.91 0.05
C ALA A 246 -7.45 25.14 -1.02
N VAL A 247 -6.75 24.77 -2.08
CA VAL A 247 -7.29 24.06 -3.24
C VAL A 247 -6.67 22.66 -3.27
N ASP A 248 -7.49 21.63 -3.14
CA ASP A 248 -7.11 20.24 -3.36
C ASP A 248 -7.59 19.81 -4.74
N GLU A 249 -6.67 19.68 -5.70
CA GLU A 249 -6.97 19.20 -7.05
C GLU A 249 -6.98 17.67 -7.15
N SER A 250 -6.48 16.97 -6.14
CA SER A 250 -6.09 15.56 -6.21
C SER A 250 -7.01 14.62 -5.43
N GLY A 251 -7.81 15.13 -4.48
CA GLY A 251 -8.75 14.38 -3.65
C GLY A 251 -8.17 13.22 -2.83
N ARG A 252 -6.85 12.97 -2.91
CA ARG A 252 -6.17 11.81 -2.29
C ARG A 252 -4.80 12.15 -1.70
N TYR A 253 -4.16 13.26 -2.09
CA TYR A 253 -2.76 13.52 -1.74
C TYR A 253 -2.49 14.91 -1.14
N GLY A 254 -3.54 15.66 -0.75
CA GLY A 254 -3.43 16.95 -0.07
C GLY A 254 -3.55 18.16 -1.00
N PHE A 255 -3.66 19.34 -0.40
CA PHE A 255 -3.83 20.61 -1.13
C PHE A 255 -2.66 20.88 -2.07
N SER A 256 -2.95 21.12 -3.35
CA SER A 256 -1.94 21.39 -4.37
C SER A 256 -1.62 22.87 -4.49
N SER A 257 -2.52 23.77 -4.08
CA SER A 257 -2.32 25.22 -4.17
C SER A 257 -3.04 25.97 -3.06
N VAL A 258 -2.51 27.14 -2.71
CA VAL A 258 -3.16 28.12 -1.82
C VAL A 258 -3.37 29.40 -2.59
N ILE A 259 -4.60 29.91 -2.55
CA ILE A 259 -4.94 31.22 -3.12
C ILE A 259 -5.07 32.19 -1.96
N SER A 260 -4.20 33.19 -1.94
CA SER A 260 -4.15 34.19 -0.87
C SER A 260 -4.40 35.58 -1.43
N ASN A 261 -5.11 36.42 -0.68
CA ASN A 261 -5.26 37.82 -1.00
C ASN A 261 -4.41 38.69 -0.05
N ASN A 262 -3.48 39.46 -0.62
CA ASN A 262 -2.71 40.47 0.10
C ASN A 262 -3.06 41.87 -0.43
N SER A 263 -4.02 42.52 0.24
CA SER A 263 -4.45 43.90 -0.09
C SER A 263 -4.99 44.07 -1.52
N GLY A 264 -5.81 43.13 -1.99
CA GLY A 264 -6.39 43.13 -3.33
C GLY A 264 -5.48 42.49 -4.39
N LYS A 265 -4.24 42.16 -4.03
CA LYS A 265 -3.33 41.38 -4.87
C LYS A 265 -3.49 39.90 -4.54
N VAL A 266 -4.15 39.17 -5.43
CA VAL A 266 -4.30 37.72 -5.28
C VAL A 266 -3.08 37.02 -5.85
N SER A 267 -2.54 36.08 -5.09
CA SER A 267 -1.42 35.23 -5.49
C SER A 267 -1.79 33.78 -5.26
N VAL A 268 -1.27 32.93 -6.14
CA VAL A 268 -1.31 31.48 -5.96
C VAL A 268 0.09 31.02 -5.60
N THR A 269 0.19 30.28 -4.51
CA THR A 269 1.41 29.56 -4.17
C THR A 269 1.11 28.08 -4.28
N SER A 270 2.00 27.34 -4.96
CA SER A 270 1.97 25.90 -4.82
C SER A 270 2.21 25.56 -3.34
N TRP A 271 1.54 24.54 -2.80
CA TRP A 271 1.69 24.22 -1.38
C TRP A 271 3.17 23.97 -1.02
N THR A 272 3.95 23.42 -1.95
CA THR A 272 5.40 23.21 -1.85
C THR A 272 6.21 24.52 -1.72
N GLU A 273 5.78 25.64 -2.29
CA GLU A 273 6.47 26.94 -2.18
C GLU A 273 6.13 27.69 -0.89
N TRP A 274 4.92 27.47 -0.32
CA TRP A 274 4.51 28.04 0.97
C TRP A 274 5.35 27.49 2.14
N GLU A 275 6.04 26.35 1.94
CA GLU A 275 6.81 25.66 2.97
C GLU A 275 8.19 26.30 3.27
N ILE A 276 8.84 26.98 2.32
CA ILE A 276 10.24 27.44 2.49
C ILE A 276 10.35 28.91 2.93
N ALA A 277 9.53 29.80 2.37
CA ALA A 277 9.66 31.24 2.61
C ALA A 277 8.92 31.74 3.86
N ASP A 278 7.74 31.18 4.18
CA ASP A 278 6.93 31.61 5.33
C ASP A 278 7.41 31.00 6.66
N GLY A 279 8.10 29.86 6.62
CA GLY A 279 8.81 29.29 7.77
C GLY A 279 9.92 30.21 8.31
N LEU A 280 10.51 31.05 7.44
CA LEU A 280 11.48 32.08 7.83
C LEU A 280 10.82 33.32 8.46
N ALA A 281 9.56 33.62 8.10
CA ALA A 281 8.89 34.86 8.48
C ALA A 281 8.00 34.73 9.74
N ASN A 282 7.41 33.56 10.01
CA ASN A 282 6.57 33.37 11.20
C ASN A 282 6.53 31.92 11.73
N PRO A 283 7.57 31.49 12.48
CA PRO A 283 7.71 30.10 12.96
C PRO A 283 6.56 29.61 13.85
N SER A 284 5.89 30.51 14.59
CA SER A 284 4.86 30.15 15.57
C SER A 284 3.49 29.84 14.95
N ALA A 285 3.19 30.35 13.75
CA ALA A 285 1.93 30.10 13.07
C ALA A 285 1.74 28.63 12.65
N TYR A 286 2.83 27.86 12.55
CA TYR A 286 2.84 26.46 12.12
C TYR A 286 3.02 25.45 13.27
N VAL A 287 3.36 25.91 14.48
CA VAL A 287 3.56 25.06 15.66
C VAL A 287 2.22 24.60 16.27
N ALA A 288 1.09 25.19 15.90
CA ALA A 288 -0.20 24.93 16.55
C ALA A 288 -0.85 23.55 16.23
N LYS A 289 -0.35 22.77 15.25
CA LYS A 289 -0.89 21.42 14.93
C LYS A 289 0.17 20.39 14.49
N GLY A 290 1.40 20.48 15.01
CA GLY A 290 2.35 19.36 14.96
C GLY A 290 2.91 18.95 13.60
N LYS A 291 3.08 19.89 12.65
CA LYS A 291 3.80 19.69 11.38
C LYS A 291 4.70 20.89 11.11
N ALA A 292 6.01 20.69 10.90
CA ALA A 292 6.88 21.75 10.35
C ALA A 292 7.15 21.52 8.87
N PRO A 293 7.26 22.61 8.11
CA PRO A 293 7.92 22.61 6.83
C PRO A 293 9.42 22.92 6.95
N TRP A 294 10.14 22.62 5.88
CA TRP A 294 11.58 22.51 5.78
C TRP A 294 12.29 23.85 5.54
N GLY A 295 13.46 24.02 6.14
CA GLY A 295 14.34 25.18 5.92
C GLY A 295 15.23 25.45 7.13
N HIS A 296 14.66 25.36 8.33
CA HIS A 296 15.36 25.24 9.61
C HIS A 296 14.41 24.57 10.60
N ALA A 297 14.82 23.45 11.23
CA ALA A 297 14.11 23.04 12.44
C ALA A 297 14.34 24.11 13.51
N PRO A 298 13.31 24.50 14.26
CA PRO A 298 13.51 25.29 15.46
C PRO A 298 14.58 24.62 16.32
N ALA A 299 15.55 25.40 16.83
CA ALA A 299 16.70 24.86 17.55
C ALA A 299 16.28 23.97 18.73
N GLU A 300 15.11 24.24 19.30
CA GLU A 300 14.49 23.47 20.36
C GLU A 300 13.99 22.07 19.95
N TRP A 301 13.95 21.74 18.66
CA TRP A 301 13.62 20.41 18.14
C TRP A 301 14.84 19.50 18.03
N VAL A 302 16.03 20.07 17.86
CA VAL A 302 17.28 19.30 17.86
C VAL A 302 17.44 18.60 19.21
N GLY A 303 17.66 17.29 19.18
CA GLY A 303 17.69 16.46 20.40
C GLY A 303 16.32 16.00 20.89
N ARG A 304 15.23 16.21 20.13
CA ARG A 304 13.91 15.63 20.40
C ARG A 304 13.60 14.47 19.46
N VAL A 305 12.71 13.59 19.89
CA VAL A 305 12.19 12.49 19.07
C VAL A 305 11.14 13.01 18.11
N VAL A 306 11.33 12.69 16.84
CA VAL A 306 10.39 13.02 15.76
C VAL A 306 10.04 11.77 14.97
N GLN A 307 8.81 11.74 14.46
CA GLN A 307 8.38 10.77 13.45
C GLN A 307 8.44 11.46 12.09
N VAL A 308 9.24 10.89 11.19
CA VAL A 308 9.39 11.31 9.81
C VAL A 308 8.69 10.29 8.92
N PHE A 309 7.83 10.74 8.02
CA PHE A 309 7.24 9.90 6.99
C PHE A 309 7.78 10.30 5.63
N SER A 310 8.54 9.46 4.95
CA SER A 310 9.08 9.69 3.60
C SER A 310 8.25 8.98 2.53
N TRP A 311 8.23 9.55 1.32
CA TRP A 311 7.78 8.83 0.12
C TRP A 311 8.92 7.97 -0.41
N VAL A 312 8.69 6.67 -0.55
CA VAL A 312 9.60 5.81 -1.30
C VAL A 312 9.21 5.89 -2.77
N GLN A 313 10.13 6.35 -3.60
CA GLN A 313 9.98 6.24 -5.05
C GLN A 313 10.51 4.86 -5.45
N GLU A 314 9.69 3.82 -5.26
CA GLU A 314 10.05 2.48 -5.77
C GLU A 314 10.07 2.51 -7.29
N TYR A 315 11.28 2.58 -7.84
CA TYR A 315 11.54 2.46 -9.27
C TYR A 315 11.54 0.97 -9.68
N GLU A 316 10.49 0.22 -9.32
CA GLU A 316 10.39 -1.17 -9.75
C GLU A 316 9.69 -1.29 -11.11
N SER A 317 10.42 -1.91 -12.04
CA SER A 317 10.09 -2.51 -13.35
C SER A 317 8.81 -2.08 -14.10
N ARG A 318 8.99 -1.88 -15.42
CA ARG A 318 8.05 -1.39 -16.46
C ARG A 318 6.60 -1.96 -16.50
N GLU A 319 6.20 -2.91 -15.67
CA GLU A 319 4.92 -3.62 -15.79
C GLU A 319 3.96 -3.52 -14.59
N ARG A 320 4.34 -2.90 -13.47
CA ARG A 320 3.39 -2.52 -12.41
C ARG A 320 3.62 -1.07 -12.00
N LYS A 321 2.59 -0.23 -12.10
CA LYS A 321 2.60 1.10 -11.50
C LYS A 321 2.57 0.93 -9.98
N SER A 322 3.74 0.85 -9.35
CA SER A 322 3.86 1.15 -7.92
C SER A 322 3.49 2.63 -7.76
N TYR A 323 2.45 2.89 -6.98
CA TYR A 323 2.09 4.25 -6.60
C TYR A 323 3.02 4.66 -5.46
N PRO A 324 3.47 5.93 -5.37
CA PRO A 324 4.14 6.40 -4.18
C PRO A 324 3.14 6.31 -3.03
N GLU A 325 3.33 5.31 -2.17
CA GLU A 325 2.68 5.23 -0.87
C GLU A 325 3.60 5.89 0.16
N LEU A 326 3.00 6.49 1.19
CA LEU A 326 3.72 7.04 2.33
C LEU A 326 4.18 5.86 3.20
N GLN A 327 5.21 5.13 2.77
CA GLN A 327 5.54 3.81 3.32
C GLN A 327 6.54 3.86 4.47
N GLU A 328 7.51 4.77 4.45
CA GLU A 328 8.61 4.72 5.40
C GLU A 328 8.42 5.71 6.54
N ARG A 329 8.09 5.16 7.71
CA ARG A 329 8.07 5.90 8.98
C ARG A 329 9.40 5.68 9.70
N HIS A 330 10.18 6.73 9.80
CA HIS A 330 11.36 6.79 10.65
C HIS A 330 11.02 7.48 11.98
N GLU A 331 11.35 6.88 13.11
CA GLU A 331 11.23 7.50 14.43
C GLU A 331 12.64 7.68 15.03
N GLY A 332 13.08 8.93 15.14
CA GLY A 332 14.48 9.29 15.40
C GLY A 332 14.64 10.55 16.26
N GLU A 333 15.78 10.68 16.95
CA GLU A 333 16.24 11.97 17.46
C GLU A 333 16.57 12.86 16.28
N LEU A 334 15.99 14.05 16.22
CA LEU A 334 16.35 15.02 15.22
C LEU A 334 17.74 15.58 15.51
N VAL A 335 18.71 15.30 14.63
CA VAL A 335 20.10 15.75 14.77
C VAL A 335 20.31 17.08 14.06
N SER A 336 19.82 17.19 12.82
CA SER A 336 19.89 18.42 12.06
C SER A 336 18.83 18.48 10.96
N VAL A 337 18.51 19.69 10.53
CA VAL A 337 17.73 19.97 9.33
C VAL A 337 18.56 20.86 8.43
N SER A 338 18.70 20.46 7.18
CA SER A 338 19.49 21.16 6.16
C SER A 338 18.67 21.34 4.89
N ALA A 339 19.15 22.18 3.97
CA ALA A 339 18.56 22.33 2.64
C ALA A 339 18.55 21.01 1.84
N THR A 340 19.38 20.04 2.22
CA THR A 340 19.51 18.74 1.56
C THR A 340 18.68 17.62 2.22
N GLY A 341 18.13 17.81 3.42
CA GLY A 341 17.37 16.78 4.14
C GLY A 341 17.42 16.86 5.67
N ILE A 342 16.65 15.98 6.34
CA ILE A 342 16.63 15.80 7.81
C ILE A 342 17.64 14.72 8.11
N VAL A 343 18.50 14.96 9.09
CA VAL A 343 19.32 13.92 9.70
C VAL A 343 18.65 13.46 10.98
N LEU A 344 18.19 12.20 11.00
CA LEU A 344 17.72 11.53 12.20
C LEU A 344 18.81 10.64 12.77
N ASN A 345 18.95 10.63 14.09
CA ASN A 345 19.58 9.55 14.82
C ASN A 345 18.51 8.53 15.21
N LEU A 346 18.46 7.39 14.54
CA LEU A 346 17.51 6.32 14.87
C LEU A 346 17.87 5.58 16.16
N GLY A 347 19.10 5.76 16.67
CA GLY A 347 19.64 5.20 17.92
C GLY A 347 19.28 5.96 19.20
N TRP A 348 18.19 6.73 19.19
CA TRP A 348 17.90 7.71 20.24
C TRP A 348 17.34 7.12 21.53
N ASP A 349 16.79 5.91 21.48
CA ASP A 349 16.12 5.25 22.59
C ASP A 349 17.10 4.52 23.54
N GLY A 350 18.41 4.62 23.28
CA GLY A 350 19.45 3.91 24.02
C GLY A 350 19.48 2.40 23.75
N LEU A 351 18.63 1.90 22.86
CA LEU A 351 18.53 0.48 22.52
C LEU A 351 19.13 0.17 21.14
N ARG A 352 19.24 1.17 20.25
CA ARG A 352 19.77 1.07 18.88
C ARG A 352 21.07 1.85 18.69
N ASP A 353 21.87 1.47 17.69
CA ASP A 353 23.16 2.14 17.43
C ASP A 353 22.89 3.55 16.90
N ARG A 354 23.84 4.47 17.13
CA ARG A 354 23.75 5.80 16.52
C ARG A 354 23.77 5.66 15.01
N GLN A 355 22.59 5.66 14.42
CA GLN A 355 22.41 5.54 12.99
C GLN A 355 21.88 6.86 12.47
N LEU A 356 22.75 7.58 11.77
CA LEU A 356 22.39 8.81 11.10
C LEU A 356 21.76 8.47 9.75
N VAL A 357 20.45 8.73 9.63
CA VAL A 357 19.72 8.59 8.37
C VAL A 357 19.40 9.98 7.85
N THR A 358 19.81 10.25 6.61
CA THR A 358 19.48 11.51 5.92
C THR A 358 18.29 11.27 5.00
N ILE A 359 17.24 12.04 5.20
CA ILE A 359 15.97 11.90 4.48
C ILE A 359 15.79 13.14 3.61
N ASN A 360 15.87 12.95 2.29
CA ASN A 360 16.10 14.01 1.31
C ASN A 360 14.85 14.48 0.56
N SER A 361 13.71 13.80 0.69
CA SER A 361 12.51 14.15 -0.09
C SER A 361 11.20 13.78 0.57
N GLY A 362 10.23 14.70 0.46
CA GLY A 362 8.80 14.46 0.66
C GLY A 362 8.46 13.89 2.04
N VAL A 363 8.60 14.74 3.06
CA VAL A 363 8.61 14.29 4.44
C VAL A 363 7.57 14.99 5.28
N TRP A 364 6.85 14.20 6.09
CA TRP A 364 6.02 14.69 7.17
C TRP A 364 6.76 14.52 8.49
N VAL A 365 6.90 15.59 9.28
CA VAL A 365 7.52 15.51 10.62
C VAL A 365 6.44 15.71 11.68
N ARG A 366 6.26 14.73 12.56
CA ARG A 366 5.43 14.83 13.76
C ARG A 366 6.33 14.87 14.98
N LEU A 367 6.23 15.94 15.78
CA LEU A 367 6.88 16.00 17.08
C LEU A 367 6.13 15.11 18.09
N ASP A 368 6.88 14.30 18.82
CA ASP A 368 6.36 13.64 20.01
C ASP A 368 6.75 14.47 21.23
N ALA A 369 5.85 15.35 21.69
CA ALA A 369 6.14 16.39 22.66
C ALA A 369 6.62 15.87 24.04
N GLU A 370 6.39 14.59 24.34
CA GLU A 370 6.65 13.98 25.64
C GLU A 370 7.88 13.07 25.67
N LYS A 371 8.43 12.65 24.51
CA LYS A 371 9.59 11.75 24.46
C LYS A 371 10.91 12.52 24.43
N LYS A 372 11.63 12.49 25.55
CA LYS A 372 13.03 12.95 25.63
C LYS A 372 13.97 11.83 25.20
N VAL A 373 15.06 12.21 24.51
CA VAL A 373 16.15 11.31 24.15
C VAL A 373 16.87 10.88 25.43
N THR A 374 16.70 9.63 25.82
CA THR A 374 17.52 8.97 26.83
C THR A 374 18.73 8.37 26.13
N ARG A 375 19.86 9.08 26.18
CA ARG A 375 21.13 8.49 25.75
C ARG A 375 21.46 7.34 26.67
N ALA A 376 21.78 6.19 26.10
CA ALA A 376 22.35 5.07 26.84
C ALA A 376 23.53 5.58 27.68
N ASP A 377 23.57 5.20 28.95
CA ASP A 377 24.77 5.36 29.73
C ASP A 377 25.83 4.35 29.27
N ALA A 378 27.08 4.54 29.68
CA ALA A 378 28.18 3.65 29.31
C ALA A 378 27.95 2.18 29.70
N SER A 379 27.07 1.94 30.70
CA SER A 379 26.70 0.58 31.14
C SER A 379 25.82 -0.12 30.10
N ALA A 380 24.80 0.57 29.58
CA ALA A 380 23.93 0.02 28.54
C ALA A 380 24.69 -0.26 27.23
N GLU A 381 25.70 0.55 26.90
CA GLU A 381 26.57 0.34 25.74
C GLU A 381 27.46 -0.90 25.91
N GLN A 382 28.08 -1.08 27.09
CA GLN A 382 28.85 -2.30 27.41
C GLN A 382 27.98 -3.56 27.39
N GLU A 383 26.78 -3.49 27.97
CA GLU A 383 25.83 -4.61 27.96
C GLU A 383 25.40 -5.02 26.55
N ARG A 384 25.39 -4.07 25.62
CA ARG A 384 25.00 -4.29 24.24
C ARG A 384 26.13 -4.87 23.40
N GLU A 385 27.36 -4.38 23.58
CA GLU A 385 28.54 -4.97 22.97
C GLU A 385 28.76 -6.41 23.45
N ALA A 386 28.50 -6.69 24.74
CA ALA A 386 28.49 -8.06 25.25
C ALA A 386 27.44 -8.94 24.54
N ALA A 387 26.22 -8.43 24.33
CA ALA A 387 25.17 -9.18 23.63
C ALA A 387 25.52 -9.43 22.15
N LYS A 388 26.11 -8.46 21.45
CA LYS A 388 26.60 -8.63 20.06
C LYS A 388 27.72 -9.66 19.99
N ALA A 389 28.66 -9.62 20.94
CA ALA A 389 29.73 -10.60 21.03
C ALA A 389 29.17 -12.02 21.22
N ASP A 390 28.14 -12.20 22.06
CA ASP A 390 27.47 -13.48 22.21
C ASP A 390 26.76 -13.97 20.93
N VAL A 391 26.11 -13.06 20.19
CA VAL A 391 25.52 -13.40 18.88
C VAL A 391 26.59 -13.89 17.91
N ALA A 392 27.66 -13.11 17.70
CA ALA A 392 28.74 -13.46 16.77
C ALA A 392 29.39 -14.81 17.15
N ARG A 393 29.56 -15.05 18.45
CA ARG A 393 30.08 -16.30 18.99
C ARG A 393 29.13 -17.48 18.69
N LEU A 394 27.82 -17.34 18.95
CA LEU A 394 26.83 -18.39 18.65
C LEU A 394 26.71 -18.69 17.15
N GLN A 395 26.73 -17.66 16.30
CA GLN A 395 26.76 -17.82 14.85
C GLN A 395 27.99 -18.61 14.40
N SER A 396 29.16 -18.29 14.96
CA SER A 396 30.42 -18.99 14.65
C SER A 396 30.36 -20.47 15.03
N VAL A 397 29.85 -20.79 16.23
CA VAL A 397 29.68 -22.19 16.65
C VAL A 397 28.68 -22.92 15.76
N ALA A 398 27.56 -22.29 15.40
CA ALA A 398 26.57 -22.88 14.52
C ALA A 398 27.10 -23.14 13.09
N LYS A 399 27.94 -22.24 12.55
CA LYS A 399 28.65 -22.44 11.28
C LYS A 399 29.57 -23.66 11.34
N LEU A 400 30.37 -23.78 12.40
CA LEU A 400 31.26 -24.93 12.59
C LEU A 400 30.48 -26.26 12.70
N VAL A 401 29.34 -26.26 13.39
CA VAL A 401 28.48 -27.46 13.48
C VAL A 401 27.88 -27.79 12.12
N ARG A 402 27.45 -26.79 11.34
CA ARG A 402 26.92 -26.98 9.99
C ARG A 402 27.96 -27.58 9.04
N GLU A 403 29.23 -27.22 9.19
CA GLU A 403 30.34 -27.72 8.37
C GLU A 403 30.84 -29.10 8.80
N ALA A 404 30.44 -29.58 9.98
CA ALA A 404 30.87 -30.89 10.47
C ALA A 404 30.22 -32.05 9.68
N GLY A 405 30.97 -33.12 9.44
CA GLY A 405 30.48 -34.27 8.67
C GLY A 405 29.24 -34.94 9.26
N HIS A 406 29.09 -34.92 10.59
CA HIS A 406 27.91 -35.45 11.29
C HIS A 406 26.68 -34.55 11.21
N PHE A 407 26.77 -33.36 10.62
CA PHE A 407 25.62 -32.45 10.50
C PHE A 407 24.43 -33.10 9.78
N ALA A 408 24.71 -33.90 8.74
CA ALA A 408 23.69 -34.60 7.97
C ALA A 408 22.88 -35.61 8.81
N CYS A 409 23.44 -36.05 9.95
CA CYS A 409 22.84 -37.03 10.85
C CYS A 409 21.90 -36.41 11.91
N PHE A 410 21.85 -35.07 12.04
CA PHE A 410 20.86 -34.44 12.91
C PHE A 410 19.45 -34.51 12.31
N GLU A 411 18.44 -34.45 13.18
CA GLU A 411 17.04 -34.28 12.78
C GLU A 411 16.82 -32.98 12.00
N ASP A 412 15.92 -32.97 11.01
CA ASP A 412 15.64 -31.80 10.16
C ASP A 412 15.34 -30.53 10.93
N GLY A 413 14.47 -30.64 11.95
CA GLY A 413 14.04 -29.49 12.72
C GLY A 413 15.22 -28.85 13.44
N LEU A 414 16.19 -29.66 13.87
CA LEU A 414 17.42 -29.17 14.46
C LEU A 414 18.37 -28.60 13.41
N ARG A 415 18.56 -29.27 12.26
CA ARG A 415 19.38 -28.77 11.13
C ARG A 415 18.91 -27.40 10.64
N ALA A 416 17.60 -27.26 10.39
CA ALA A 416 17.01 -26.00 9.94
C ALA A 416 17.23 -24.87 10.95
N ARG A 417 17.12 -25.17 12.25
CA ARG A 417 17.38 -24.19 13.31
C ARG A 417 18.87 -23.82 13.42
N ILE A 418 19.79 -24.78 13.27
CA ILE A 418 21.23 -24.51 13.23
C ILE A 418 21.57 -23.59 12.06
N ILE A 419 21.01 -23.85 10.87
CA ILE A 419 21.21 -23.01 9.68
C ILE A 419 20.74 -21.59 9.95
N ARG A 420 19.54 -21.40 10.53
CA ARG A 420 19.04 -20.07 10.90
C ARG A 420 19.95 -19.35 11.89
N VAL A 421 20.44 -20.05 12.91
CA VAL A 421 21.40 -19.46 13.87
C VAL A 421 22.69 -19.07 13.15
N ALA A 422 23.26 -19.94 12.33
CA ALA A 422 24.49 -19.68 11.57
C ALA A 422 24.38 -18.48 10.61
N GLU A 423 23.19 -18.25 10.06
CA GLU A 423 22.90 -17.17 9.11
C GLU A 423 22.37 -15.90 9.79
N GLY A 424 22.08 -15.92 11.10
CA GLY A 424 21.51 -14.77 11.80
C GLY A 424 20.06 -14.48 11.39
N ARG A 425 19.24 -15.51 11.16
CA ARG A 425 17.83 -15.36 10.79
C ARG A 425 16.90 -15.46 12.01
N GLU A 426 15.70 -14.91 11.88
CA GLU A 426 14.69 -14.92 12.95
C GLU A 426 14.03 -16.30 13.09
N SER A 427 13.68 -16.67 14.32
CA SER A 427 13.09 -17.97 14.62
C SER A 427 11.58 -18.02 14.31
N SER A 428 10.90 -16.87 14.35
CA SER A 428 9.44 -16.74 14.41
C SER A 428 8.86 -15.91 13.27
N GLY A 429 8.81 -16.45 12.04
CA GLY A 429 8.01 -15.81 11.00
C GLY A 429 8.33 -16.25 9.58
N CYS A 430 7.36 -16.02 8.70
CA CYS A 430 7.36 -16.30 7.26
C CYS A 430 8.33 -15.44 6.43
N ASN A 431 9.20 -14.66 7.06
CA ASN A 431 10.22 -13.86 6.39
C ASN A 431 11.59 -14.47 6.64
N ASP A 432 12.24 -14.89 5.56
CA ASP A 432 13.54 -15.56 5.57
C ASP A 432 14.71 -14.56 5.54
N ASP A 433 14.46 -13.37 6.11
CA ASP A 433 15.33 -12.20 6.00
C ASP A 433 16.54 -12.30 6.95
N LEU A 434 17.69 -11.81 6.49
CA LEU A 434 18.88 -11.64 7.32
C LEU A 434 18.61 -10.54 8.35
N ILE A 435 18.87 -10.83 9.63
CA ILE A 435 18.74 -9.83 10.69
C ILE A 435 19.94 -8.89 10.66
N ASP A 436 19.69 -7.60 10.46
CA ASP A 436 20.65 -6.55 10.81
C ASP A 436 20.53 -6.21 12.31
N PHE A 437 21.38 -6.84 13.13
CA PHE A 437 21.39 -6.66 14.58
C PHE A 437 21.75 -5.22 15.01
N SER A 438 22.25 -4.36 14.11
CA SER A 438 22.50 -2.95 14.44
C SER A 438 21.21 -2.13 14.61
N LEU A 439 20.14 -2.56 13.94
CA LEU A 439 18.81 -1.95 13.98
C LEU A 439 17.94 -2.46 15.13
N PHE A 440 18.38 -3.53 15.80
CA PHE A 440 17.62 -4.20 16.85
C PHE A 440 17.89 -3.57 18.22
N SER A 441 16.85 -3.54 19.04
CA SER A 441 16.97 -3.18 20.45
C SER A 441 17.84 -4.21 21.19
N THR A 442 18.57 -3.80 22.23
CA THR A 442 19.33 -4.73 23.10
C THR A 442 18.46 -5.89 23.62
N ALA A 443 17.18 -5.63 23.91
CA ALA A 443 16.24 -6.65 24.35
C ALA A 443 15.99 -7.72 23.27
N ASN A 444 15.83 -7.31 22.01
CA ASN A 444 15.62 -8.24 20.91
C ASN A 444 16.90 -9.06 20.62
N VAL A 445 18.08 -8.43 20.66
CA VAL A 445 19.37 -9.13 20.52
C VAL A 445 19.52 -10.21 21.60
N ARG A 446 19.17 -9.91 22.86
CA ARG A 446 19.17 -10.89 23.96
C ARG A 446 18.15 -12.01 23.76
N GLY A 447 16.95 -11.67 23.28
CA GLY A 447 15.91 -12.65 22.95
C GLY A 447 16.42 -13.66 21.94
N TRP A 448 17.00 -13.17 20.85
CA TRP A 448 17.62 -14.02 19.82
C TRP A 448 18.76 -14.86 20.38
N ALA A 449 19.68 -14.26 21.15
CA ALA A 449 20.83 -14.98 21.72
C ALA A 449 20.38 -16.13 22.64
N LYS A 450 19.36 -15.91 23.47
CA LYS A 450 18.78 -16.94 24.35
C LYS A 450 18.19 -18.11 23.57
N GLU A 451 17.52 -17.84 22.44
CA GLU A 451 16.98 -18.88 21.58
C GLU A 451 18.08 -19.66 20.85
N ALA A 452 19.10 -18.96 20.36
CA ALA A 452 20.28 -19.56 19.75
C ALA A 452 21.05 -20.44 20.77
N GLU A 453 21.22 -19.98 22.01
CA GLU A 453 21.77 -20.81 23.10
C GLU A 453 20.95 -22.08 23.32
N ALA A 454 19.61 -21.99 23.33
CA ALA A 454 18.75 -23.16 23.48
C ALA A 454 18.88 -24.14 22.29
N VAL A 455 19.11 -23.64 21.07
CA VAL A 455 19.45 -24.49 19.92
C VAL A 455 20.78 -25.18 20.15
N MET A 456 21.82 -24.43 20.52
CA MET A 456 23.17 -24.96 20.72
C MET A 456 23.24 -25.96 21.88
N ALA A 457 22.41 -25.81 22.91
CA ALA A 457 22.26 -26.81 23.97
C ALA A 457 21.69 -28.14 23.44
N LYS A 458 20.70 -28.09 22.54
CA LYS A 458 20.16 -29.30 21.88
C LYS A 458 21.19 -29.95 20.96
N VAL A 459 21.99 -29.15 20.26
CA VAL A 459 23.12 -29.66 19.45
C VAL A 459 24.07 -30.44 20.33
N SER A 460 24.54 -29.84 21.43
CA SER A 460 25.49 -30.50 22.34
C SER A 460 24.94 -31.82 22.90
N ALA A 461 23.64 -31.91 23.16
CA ALA A 461 23.00 -33.15 23.63
C ALA A 461 22.88 -34.22 22.54
N ALA A 462 22.67 -33.83 21.28
CA ALA A 462 22.49 -34.74 20.15
C ALA A 462 23.79 -35.10 19.43
N GLU A 463 24.87 -34.34 19.63
CA GLU A 463 26.10 -34.41 18.83
C GLU A 463 26.81 -35.76 18.94
N ALA A 464 26.91 -36.34 20.14
CA ALA A 464 27.53 -37.67 20.30
C ALA A 464 26.77 -38.76 19.53
N GLY A 465 25.43 -38.70 19.51
CA GLY A 465 24.59 -39.61 18.73
C GLY A 465 24.76 -39.41 17.22
N ALA A 466 24.81 -38.15 16.78
CA ALA A 466 25.04 -37.81 15.37
C ALA A 466 26.43 -38.24 14.90
N GLN A 467 27.47 -38.09 15.71
CA GLN A 467 28.82 -38.56 15.41
C GLN A 467 28.87 -40.08 15.31
N ALA A 468 28.28 -40.80 16.27
CA ALA A 468 28.20 -42.26 16.21
C ALA A 468 27.44 -42.75 14.96
N LEU A 469 26.36 -42.06 14.59
CA LEU A 469 25.59 -42.38 13.38
C LEU A 469 26.40 -42.09 12.10
N ALA A 470 27.13 -40.97 12.06
CA ALA A 470 27.98 -40.60 10.95
C ALA A 470 29.10 -41.63 10.72
N SER A 471 29.78 -42.08 11.78
CA SER A 471 30.80 -43.13 11.67
C SER A 471 30.23 -44.43 11.09
N ARG A 472 29.01 -44.82 11.47
CA ARG A 472 28.33 -46.00 10.91
C ARG A 472 27.91 -45.79 9.46
N GLN A 473 27.53 -44.58 9.08
CA GLN A 473 27.20 -44.24 7.69
C GLN A 473 28.45 -44.22 6.80
N GLU A 474 29.58 -43.70 7.28
CA GLU A 474 30.88 -43.78 6.58
C GLU A 474 31.36 -45.21 6.41
N ALA A 475 31.10 -46.08 7.40
CA ALA A 475 31.33 -47.52 7.29
C ALA A 475 30.36 -48.24 6.33
N GLY A 476 29.36 -47.53 5.78
CA GLY A 476 28.32 -48.09 4.91
C GLY A 476 27.30 -48.97 5.65
N GLU A 477 27.30 -48.98 6.98
CA GLU A 477 26.42 -49.82 7.79
C GLU A 477 24.98 -49.32 7.81
N VAL A 478 24.74 -48.03 7.65
CA VAL A 478 23.41 -47.40 7.74
C VAL A 478 23.32 -46.24 6.77
N LEU A 479 22.10 -45.80 6.44
CA LEU A 479 21.87 -44.49 5.83
C LEU A 479 20.92 -43.70 6.72
N ALA A 480 21.35 -42.51 7.16
CA ALA A 480 20.48 -41.55 7.82
C ALA A 480 19.92 -40.56 6.77
N ASN A 481 18.65 -40.19 6.92
CA ASN A 481 18.00 -39.17 6.09
C ASN A 481 18.11 -39.44 4.57
N PHE A 482 17.92 -40.69 4.16
CA PHE A 482 17.96 -41.09 2.75
C PHE A 482 16.76 -40.52 1.99
N GLN A 483 17.00 -39.80 0.90
CA GLN A 483 15.98 -39.08 0.14
C GLN A 483 16.13 -39.31 -1.36
N VAL A 484 15.01 -39.53 -2.04
CA VAL A 484 14.99 -39.81 -3.48
C VAL A 484 13.77 -39.15 -4.13
N TRP A 485 13.98 -38.50 -5.26
CA TRP A 485 12.90 -37.94 -6.07
C TRP A 485 12.09 -39.06 -6.75
N LYS A 486 10.76 -39.06 -6.55
CA LYS A 486 9.82 -39.98 -7.17
C LYS A 486 8.99 -39.28 -8.25
N ARG A 487 9.12 -39.81 -9.47
CA ARG A 487 8.29 -39.48 -10.63
C ARG A 487 8.37 -40.59 -11.68
N ARG A 488 7.29 -41.37 -11.84
CA ARG A 488 7.20 -42.39 -12.90
C ARG A 488 6.37 -41.98 -14.13
N GLY A 489 5.39 -41.09 -14.00
CA GLY A 489 4.42 -40.78 -15.06
C GLY A 489 4.84 -39.76 -16.12
N GLY A 490 6.09 -39.27 -16.10
CA GLY A 490 6.57 -38.21 -16.99
C GLY A 490 7.50 -38.70 -18.11
N ALA A 491 7.72 -37.87 -19.14
CA ALA A 491 8.74 -38.10 -20.17
C ALA A 491 10.13 -37.56 -19.78
N THR A 492 10.22 -36.80 -18.69
CA THR A 492 11.45 -36.17 -18.19
C THR A 492 11.51 -36.20 -16.68
N ASN A 493 12.74 -36.11 -16.16
CA ASN A 493 13.04 -36.08 -14.73
C ASN A 493 12.35 -37.20 -13.95
N CYS A 494 12.46 -38.41 -14.48
CA CYS A 494 11.92 -39.61 -13.87
C CYS A 494 12.90 -40.16 -12.84
N GLY A 495 12.36 -40.73 -11.78
CA GLY A 495 13.15 -41.42 -10.77
C GLY A 495 12.26 -42.05 -9.71
N GLU A 496 12.82 -42.98 -8.94
CA GLU A 496 12.22 -43.53 -7.74
C GLU A 496 13.31 -44.19 -6.88
N GLY A 497 13.07 -44.28 -5.57
CA GLY A 497 13.93 -44.96 -4.62
C GLY A 497 13.21 -46.10 -3.92
N TRP A 498 13.97 -47.12 -3.52
CA TRP A 498 13.44 -48.24 -2.74
C TRP A 498 14.37 -48.59 -1.59
N VAL A 499 13.77 -48.91 -0.45
CA VAL A 499 14.41 -49.61 0.66
C VAL A 499 13.81 -51.01 0.75
N VAL A 500 14.63 -52.04 0.62
CA VAL A 500 14.19 -53.44 0.58
C VAL A 500 14.66 -54.17 1.83
N ARG A 501 13.70 -54.69 2.59
CA ARG A 501 13.94 -55.46 3.82
C ARG A 501 14.57 -56.83 3.52
N PRO A 502 15.15 -57.52 4.51
CA PRO A 502 15.77 -58.83 4.31
C PRO A 502 14.83 -59.90 3.75
N ASP A 503 13.53 -59.78 4.04
CA ASP A 503 12.47 -60.67 3.55
C ASP A 503 12.02 -60.36 2.12
N GLY A 504 12.64 -59.38 1.45
CA GLY A 504 12.30 -58.94 0.10
C GLY A 504 11.17 -57.91 0.04
N SER A 505 10.50 -57.59 1.14
CA SER A 505 9.44 -56.57 1.14
C SER A 505 9.99 -55.16 0.94
N ALA A 506 9.28 -54.33 0.18
CA ALA A 506 9.57 -52.90 0.09
C ALA A 506 9.12 -52.20 1.39
N ARG A 507 10.00 -51.36 1.93
CA ARG A 507 9.70 -50.49 3.07
C ARG A 507 9.19 -49.15 2.57
N GLU A 508 7.97 -48.81 2.98
CA GLU A 508 7.39 -47.49 2.73
C GLU A 508 8.29 -46.37 3.28
N PRO A 509 8.36 -45.22 2.59
CA PRO A 509 9.05 -44.05 3.10
C PRO A 509 8.37 -43.54 4.36
N ASP A 510 9.19 -43.01 5.28
CA ASP A 510 8.71 -42.41 6.53
C ASP A 510 7.95 -41.10 6.24
N ARG A 511 8.33 -40.40 5.16
CA ARG A 511 7.70 -39.15 4.70
C ARG A 511 7.69 -39.04 3.18
N MET A 512 6.74 -38.27 2.67
CA MET A 512 6.67 -37.90 1.25
C MET A 512 6.36 -36.41 1.11
N ASP A 513 7.34 -35.67 0.58
CA ASP A 513 7.17 -34.24 0.31
C ASP A 513 6.63 -34.06 -1.11
N CYS A 514 5.33 -33.78 -1.22
CA CYS A 514 4.63 -33.62 -2.50
C CYS A 514 4.49 -32.14 -2.86
N PRO A 515 5.40 -31.54 -3.66
CA PRO A 515 5.31 -30.13 -4.05
C PRO A 515 4.13 -29.84 -5.00
N ARG A 516 3.45 -30.87 -5.51
CA ARG A 516 2.34 -30.75 -6.46
C ARG A 516 1.07 -31.38 -5.89
N PRO A 517 0.12 -30.57 -5.38
CA PRO A 517 -1.12 -31.08 -4.79
C PRO A 517 -1.97 -31.97 -5.72
N ARG A 518 -1.84 -31.80 -7.04
CA ARG A 518 -2.56 -32.58 -8.07
C ARG A 518 -1.90 -33.91 -8.44
N HIS A 519 -0.64 -34.12 -8.08
CA HIS A 519 0.11 -35.34 -8.36
C HIS A 519 0.65 -35.89 -7.04
N ARG A 520 -0.25 -36.47 -6.23
CA ARG A 520 0.06 -36.94 -4.88
C ARG A 520 1.14 -38.02 -4.83
N ASP A 521 1.35 -38.71 -5.94
CA ASP A 521 2.34 -39.77 -6.07
C ASP A 521 3.71 -39.27 -6.63
N GLU A 522 3.85 -37.97 -6.93
CA GLU A 522 5.11 -37.32 -7.30
C GLU A 522 5.65 -36.48 -6.13
N GLY A 523 6.91 -36.69 -5.77
CA GLY A 523 7.52 -35.97 -4.66
C GLY A 523 8.84 -36.56 -4.20
N THR A 524 9.44 -35.97 -3.17
CA THR A 524 10.64 -36.53 -2.54
C THR A 524 10.22 -37.58 -1.52
N GLN A 525 10.56 -38.84 -1.76
CA GLN A 525 10.44 -39.91 -0.77
C GLN A 525 11.60 -39.83 0.21
N ARG A 526 11.31 -40.12 1.48
CA ARG A 526 12.30 -40.03 2.55
C ARG A 526 12.22 -41.19 3.52
N TRP A 527 13.38 -41.72 3.86
CA TRP A 527 13.60 -42.67 4.95
C TRP A 527 14.54 -42.01 5.97
N ASP A 528 14.07 -41.81 7.19
CA ASP A 528 14.84 -41.17 8.26
C ASP A 528 16.02 -42.07 8.68
N PHE A 529 15.84 -43.39 8.59
CA PHE A 529 16.87 -44.40 8.87
C PHE A 529 16.72 -45.65 7.98
N VAL A 530 17.84 -46.12 7.43
CA VAL A 530 17.95 -47.41 6.72
C VAL A 530 18.85 -48.34 7.53
N ALA A 531 18.29 -49.47 7.97
CA ALA A 531 18.94 -50.38 8.90
C ALA A 531 20.08 -51.19 8.25
N PRO A 532 20.98 -51.78 9.05
CA PRO A 532 22.13 -52.55 8.56
C PRO A 532 21.80 -53.67 7.58
N GLU A 533 20.68 -54.34 7.78
CA GLU A 533 20.20 -55.47 6.98
C GLU A 533 19.36 -55.05 5.75
N GLU A 534 19.01 -53.76 5.65
CA GLU A 534 18.21 -53.22 4.55
C GLU A 534 19.09 -52.82 3.36
N LEU A 535 18.57 -53.03 2.15
CA LEU A 535 19.14 -52.57 0.88
C LEU A 535 18.50 -51.24 0.50
N ALA A 536 19.29 -50.24 0.10
CA ALA A 536 18.76 -48.99 -0.48
C ALA A 536 19.29 -48.81 -1.91
N ILE A 537 18.36 -48.59 -2.84
CA ILE A 537 18.63 -48.44 -4.27
C ILE A 537 17.85 -47.26 -4.85
N THR A 538 18.42 -46.61 -5.86
CA THR A 538 17.76 -45.53 -6.59
C THR A 538 17.85 -45.76 -8.09
N TRP A 539 16.83 -45.28 -8.79
CA TRP A 539 16.80 -45.22 -10.24
C TRP A 539 16.46 -43.79 -10.68
N GLY A 540 17.12 -43.31 -11.73
CA GLY A 540 16.88 -42.02 -12.35
C GLY A 540 16.93 -42.08 -13.88
N LYS A 541 16.22 -41.15 -14.53
CA LYS A 541 16.29 -40.94 -15.97
C LYS A 541 15.90 -39.50 -16.32
N GLY A 542 16.83 -38.75 -16.92
CA GLY A 542 16.61 -37.33 -17.24
C GLY A 542 15.53 -37.08 -18.31
N TYR A 543 15.48 -37.91 -19.35
CA TYR A 543 14.50 -37.85 -20.46
C TYR A 543 14.41 -39.19 -21.18
N THR A 544 13.40 -39.40 -22.03
CA THR A 544 13.14 -40.70 -22.70
C THR A 544 14.36 -41.35 -23.36
N ALA A 545 15.17 -40.58 -24.10
CA ALA A 545 16.37 -41.09 -24.77
C ALA A 545 17.64 -41.07 -23.88
N ALA A 546 17.56 -40.61 -22.63
CA ALA A 546 18.71 -40.56 -21.72
C ALA A 546 19.06 -41.98 -21.22
N PRO A 547 20.33 -42.25 -20.86
CA PRO A 547 20.68 -43.45 -20.12
C PRO A 547 19.88 -43.60 -18.82
N HIS A 548 19.65 -44.85 -18.40
CA HIS A 548 19.15 -45.13 -17.05
C HIS A 548 20.30 -44.96 -16.05
N ASP A 549 20.03 -44.34 -14.92
CA ASP A 549 20.98 -44.16 -13.82
C ASP A 549 20.54 -45.05 -12.65
N PHE A 550 21.29 -46.13 -12.42
CA PHE A 550 21.03 -47.10 -11.35
C PHE A 550 22.11 -46.98 -10.29
N VAL A 551 21.74 -46.57 -9.08
CA VAL A 551 22.70 -46.38 -7.98
C VAL A 551 22.31 -47.26 -6.80
N VAL A 552 23.27 -48.05 -6.29
CA VAL A 552 23.15 -48.74 -5.02
C VAL A 552 23.61 -47.80 -3.92
N ALA A 553 22.66 -47.24 -3.17
CA ALA A 553 22.96 -46.27 -2.12
C ALA A 553 23.54 -46.94 -0.86
N LYS A 554 23.09 -48.17 -0.55
CA LYS A 554 23.64 -48.99 0.55
C LYS A 554 23.39 -50.47 0.31
N LEU A 555 24.40 -51.29 0.55
CA LEU A 555 24.26 -52.75 0.65
C LEU A 555 23.96 -53.18 2.10
N PRO A 556 23.26 -54.31 2.31
CA PRO A 556 23.15 -54.92 3.62
C PRO A 556 24.52 -55.38 4.15
N VAL A 557 24.82 -55.14 5.44
CA VAL A 557 26.10 -55.53 6.08
C VAL A 557 26.34 -57.03 6.03
N GLY A 558 25.28 -57.84 6.15
CA GLY A 558 25.33 -59.31 6.04
C GLY A 558 25.34 -59.84 4.60
N GLY A 559 25.37 -58.96 3.58
CA GLY A 559 25.18 -59.32 2.19
C GLY A 559 23.71 -59.42 1.77
N LEU A 560 23.47 -59.46 0.45
CA LEU A 560 22.14 -59.54 -0.15
C LEU A 560 21.49 -60.91 0.05
N THR A 561 20.29 -60.93 0.62
CA THR A 561 19.44 -62.14 0.68
C THR A 561 18.89 -62.49 -0.69
N ASP A 562 18.49 -63.75 -0.88
CA ASP A 562 17.84 -64.18 -2.12
C ASP A 562 16.53 -63.43 -2.38
N ALA A 563 15.73 -63.21 -1.33
CA ALA A 563 14.49 -62.43 -1.43
C ALA A 563 14.74 -60.97 -1.86
N GLN A 564 15.79 -60.32 -1.35
CA GLN A 564 16.17 -58.98 -1.80
C GLN A 564 16.58 -58.98 -3.29
N ARG A 565 17.33 -59.99 -3.75
CA ARG A 565 17.74 -60.11 -5.17
C ARG A 565 16.54 -60.31 -6.09
N GLU A 566 15.58 -61.13 -5.69
CA GLU A 566 14.35 -61.35 -6.45
C GLU A 566 13.54 -60.05 -6.57
N THR A 567 13.41 -59.28 -5.48
CA THR A 567 12.74 -57.97 -5.52
C THR A 567 13.47 -56.98 -6.42
N VAL A 568 14.81 -56.91 -6.36
CA VAL A 568 15.60 -56.06 -7.27
C VAL A 568 15.35 -56.46 -8.73
N GLN A 569 15.37 -57.75 -9.05
CA GLN A 569 15.09 -58.23 -10.42
C GLN A 569 13.68 -57.87 -10.89
N SER A 570 12.69 -57.98 -10.02
CA SER A 570 11.31 -57.57 -10.32
C SER A 570 11.22 -56.07 -10.64
N ILE A 571 11.87 -55.22 -9.84
CA ILE A 571 11.90 -53.77 -10.07
C ILE A 571 12.63 -53.43 -11.37
N GLU A 572 13.77 -54.08 -11.66
CA GLU A 572 14.49 -53.90 -12.92
C GLU A 572 13.62 -54.27 -14.13
N GLN A 573 12.87 -55.38 -14.03
CA GLN A 573 11.97 -55.82 -15.09
C GLN A 573 10.82 -54.82 -15.30
N GLU A 574 10.22 -54.31 -14.23
CA GLU A 574 9.18 -53.28 -14.30
C GLU A 574 9.68 -52.01 -15.00
N ILE A 575 10.90 -51.55 -14.67
CA ILE A 575 11.53 -50.40 -15.33
C ILE A 575 11.82 -50.71 -16.80
N ALA A 576 12.34 -51.91 -17.11
CA ALA A 576 12.62 -52.32 -18.49
C ALA A 576 11.34 -52.32 -19.35
N ASP A 577 10.25 -52.89 -18.83
CA ASP A 577 8.97 -52.97 -19.54
C ASP A 577 8.32 -51.61 -19.71
N GLN A 578 8.42 -50.73 -18.71
CA GLN A 578 7.91 -49.36 -18.80
C GLN A 578 8.54 -48.56 -19.94
N TRP A 579 9.85 -48.72 -20.17
CA TRP A 579 10.60 -47.94 -21.17
C TRP A 579 10.83 -48.68 -22.49
N ARG A 580 10.37 -49.93 -22.60
CA ARG A 580 10.50 -50.75 -23.81
C ARG A 580 9.84 -50.07 -25.01
N GLY A 581 10.64 -49.75 -26.03
CA GLY A 581 10.14 -49.13 -27.26
C GLY A 581 9.70 -47.66 -27.12
N ALA A 582 9.86 -47.04 -25.94
CA ALA A 582 9.55 -45.63 -25.75
C ALA A 582 10.46 -44.76 -26.64
N THR A 583 9.87 -43.82 -27.38
CA THR A 583 10.60 -42.92 -28.29
C THR A 583 10.48 -41.48 -27.82
N GLY A 584 11.61 -40.81 -27.64
CA GLY A 584 11.64 -39.42 -27.21
C GLY A 584 11.28 -38.44 -28.34
N MET A 585 11.04 -37.18 -28.00
CA MET A 585 10.81 -36.11 -29.00
C MET A 585 11.98 -35.91 -29.97
N SER A 586 13.17 -36.41 -29.63
CA SER A 586 14.34 -36.44 -30.52
C SER A 586 14.28 -37.53 -31.60
N GLY A 587 13.23 -38.35 -31.63
CA GLY A 587 13.10 -39.51 -32.52
C GLY A 587 13.99 -40.70 -32.14
N LYS A 588 14.77 -40.58 -31.05
CA LYS A 588 15.61 -41.67 -30.53
C LYS A 588 14.82 -42.53 -29.54
N SER A 589 14.96 -43.84 -29.65
CA SER A 589 14.41 -44.80 -28.69
C SER A 589 15.13 -44.72 -27.35
N SER A 590 14.43 -45.08 -26.28
CA SER A 590 15.05 -45.30 -24.97
C SER A 590 16.09 -46.42 -25.07
N PRO A 591 17.28 -46.27 -24.47
CA PRO A 591 18.22 -47.37 -24.32
C PRO A 591 17.64 -48.47 -23.41
N ASP A 592 18.21 -49.66 -23.51
CA ASP A 592 17.96 -50.77 -22.58
C ASP A 592 18.51 -50.45 -21.17
N ILE A 593 17.98 -51.11 -20.14
CA ILE A 593 18.43 -50.92 -18.74
C ILE A 593 19.81 -51.52 -18.47
N GLY A 594 20.35 -52.34 -19.39
CA GLY A 594 21.67 -52.93 -19.30
C GLY A 594 21.80 -53.89 -18.10
N LYS A 595 22.82 -53.68 -17.26
CA LYS A 595 23.06 -54.48 -16.05
C LYS A 595 22.18 -54.08 -14.86
N GLY A 596 21.33 -53.06 -14.99
CA GLY A 596 20.55 -52.53 -13.88
C GLY A 596 21.47 -52.10 -12.71
N TRP A 597 21.13 -52.53 -11.49
CA TRP A 597 21.98 -52.34 -10.31
C TRP A 597 23.13 -53.34 -10.19
N GLY A 598 23.22 -54.35 -11.07
CA GLY A 598 24.28 -55.35 -11.05
C GLY A 598 24.17 -56.35 -9.89
N LEU A 599 23.00 -56.49 -9.27
CA LEU A 599 22.81 -57.33 -8.07
C LEU A 599 22.21 -58.73 -8.35
N ARG A 600 22.10 -59.11 -9.64
CA ARG A 600 21.58 -60.43 -10.06
C ARG A 600 22.52 -61.55 -9.57
N LYS A 601 21.99 -62.76 -9.36
CA LYS A 601 22.82 -63.97 -9.13
C LYS A 601 23.65 -64.19 -10.40
N GLU A 602 24.96 -63.98 -10.34
CA GLU A 602 25.85 -64.05 -11.51
C GLU A 602 26.07 -65.48 -12.04
N GLU A 603 26.20 -65.60 -13.37
CA GLU A 603 27.19 -66.52 -13.96
C GLU A 603 28.60 -65.99 -13.67
N LEU A 604 29.39 -66.76 -12.93
CA LEU A 604 30.77 -66.49 -12.50
C LEU A 604 31.80 -66.53 -13.65
N LYS A 605 32.74 -65.55 -13.69
CA LYS A 605 34.21 -65.75 -13.70
C LYS A 605 35.03 -64.42 -13.67
N PRO A 606 36.32 -64.42 -13.27
CA PRO A 606 36.87 -63.47 -12.29
C PRO A 606 37.73 -62.33 -12.87
N ALA A 607 38.02 -61.38 -11.97
CA ALA A 607 38.70 -60.08 -12.14
C ALA A 607 40.15 -60.11 -12.68
N PRO A 608 40.73 -58.91 -12.97
CA PRO A 608 41.74 -58.43 -12.02
C PRO A 608 41.77 -56.91 -11.73
N VAL A 609 41.91 -56.60 -10.43
CA VAL A 609 42.92 -55.75 -9.72
C VAL A 609 43.15 -54.26 -10.08
N ALA A 610 42.73 -53.42 -9.13
CA ALA A 610 43.36 -52.23 -8.47
C ALA A 610 43.91 -51.00 -9.25
N ALA A 611 43.51 -49.81 -8.77
CA ALA A 611 44.40 -48.66 -8.57
C ALA A 611 43.87 -47.72 -7.47
N THR A 612 44.76 -47.37 -6.53
CA THR A 612 44.62 -46.47 -5.37
C THR A 612 44.65 -44.98 -5.78
N PRO A 613 43.99 -44.05 -5.06
CA PRO A 613 44.00 -42.61 -5.38
C PRO A 613 45.20 -41.86 -4.76
N PRO A 614 45.60 -40.68 -5.27
CA PRO A 614 46.52 -39.80 -4.57
C PRO A 614 45.81 -38.74 -3.72
N SER A 615 46.45 -38.44 -2.60
CA SER A 615 46.10 -37.43 -1.59
C SER A 615 46.68 -36.05 -1.90
N ALA A 616 45.95 -35.04 -1.40
CA ALA A 616 46.17 -33.62 -1.12
C ALA A 616 47.55 -32.94 -1.35
N THR A 617 47.51 -31.65 -1.74
CA THR A 617 48.14 -30.56 -0.96
C THR A 617 47.53 -29.17 -1.26
N GLU A 618 47.47 -28.35 -0.20
CA GLU A 618 46.92 -27.00 -0.05
C GLU A 618 47.78 -25.84 -0.61
N LYS A 619 47.17 -24.64 -0.69
CA LYS A 619 47.63 -23.27 -0.27
C LYS A 619 47.11 -22.20 -1.26
N GLU A 620 46.67 -20.99 -0.91
CA GLU A 620 46.66 -20.17 0.32
C GLU A 620 45.82 -18.88 0.10
N LYS A 621 45.59 -18.15 1.22
CA LYS A 621 45.24 -16.70 1.40
C LYS A 621 43.79 -16.24 1.21
N SER A 622 43.23 -15.31 1.99
CA SER A 622 43.39 -14.77 3.36
C SER A 622 42.47 -13.54 3.40
N VAL A 623 41.62 -13.35 4.40
CA VAL A 623 41.26 -12.03 4.96
C VAL A 623 40.93 -12.24 6.44
N ASP A 624 41.54 -11.41 7.30
CA ASP A 624 41.44 -11.43 8.76
C ASP A 624 40.05 -10.98 9.24
N GLU A 625 39.34 -11.91 9.88
CA GLU A 625 38.32 -11.63 10.89
C GLU A 625 38.75 -12.39 12.16
N HIS A 626 38.48 -11.83 13.33
CA HIS A 626 38.90 -12.37 14.62
C HIS A 626 38.27 -13.76 14.86
N LYS A 627 38.94 -14.83 14.39
CA LYS A 627 38.47 -16.21 14.53
C LYS A 627 38.77 -16.71 15.94
N LEU A 628 37.71 -17.11 16.64
CA LEU A 628 37.82 -17.98 17.80
C LEU A 628 38.58 -19.26 17.41
N THR A 629 39.52 -19.66 18.23
CA THR A 629 40.35 -20.86 18.05
C THR A 629 39.51 -22.13 18.29
N THR A 630 39.94 -23.26 17.70
CA THR A 630 39.27 -24.57 17.87
C THR A 630 39.15 -24.97 19.35
N ASP A 631 40.10 -24.54 20.17
CA ASP A 631 40.15 -24.82 21.61
C ASP A 631 39.11 -23.98 22.39
N GLU A 632 38.91 -22.71 22.03
CA GLU A 632 37.86 -21.86 22.64
C GLU A 632 36.45 -22.39 22.35
N VAL A 633 36.25 -22.99 21.18
CA VAL A 633 34.99 -23.64 20.80
C VAL A 633 34.78 -24.92 21.61
N ALA A 634 35.83 -25.71 21.84
CA ALA A 634 35.77 -26.92 22.66
C ALA A 634 35.49 -26.59 24.15
N ASP A 635 36.13 -25.56 24.69
CA ASP A 635 35.91 -25.09 26.07
C ASP A 635 34.49 -24.55 26.26
N PHE A 636 33.94 -23.84 25.27
CA PHE A 636 32.55 -23.39 25.31
C PHE A 636 31.55 -24.55 25.20
N ARG A 637 31.85 -25.57 24.38
CA ARG A 637 31.05 -26.82 24.32
C ARG A 637 31.01 -27.51 25.68
N ALA A 638 32.16 -27.63 26.34
CA ALA A 638 32.25 -28.17 27.69
C ALA A 638 31.49 -27.32 28.72
N ALA A 639 31.53 -25.99 28.61
CA ALA A 639 30.81 -25.08 29.49
C ALA A 639 29.28 -25.17 29.33
N LEU A 640 28.76 -25.28 28.10
CA LEU A 640 27.33 -25.51 27.84
C LEU A 640 26.85 -26.86 28.38
N ALA A 641 27.61 -27.93 28.13
CA ALA A 641 27.31 -29.25 28.64
C ALA A 641 27.31 -29.27 30.19
N LYS A 642 28.23 -28.54 30.83
CA LYS A 642 28.29 -28.42 32.31
C LYS A 642 27.15 -27.59 32.90
N LYS A 643 26.71 -26.53 32.22
CA LYS A 643 25.64 -25.63 32.68
C LYS A 643 24.26 -26.28 32.61
N PHE A 644 24.05 -27.24 31.71
CA PHE A 644 22.73 -27.84 31.45
C PHE A 644 22.67 -29.38 31.56
N GLY A 645 23.81 -30.09 31.67
CA GLY A 645 23.88 -31.55 31.82
C GLY A 645 23.61 -32.10 33.23
N GLY A 646 23.04 -31.28 34.11
CA GLY A 646 22.60 -31.67 35.45
C GLY A 646 21.08 -31.68 35.56
N ARG A 647 20.40 -32.57 34.83
CA ARG A 647 19.05 -33.06 35.15
C ARG A 647 18.88 -34.48 34.67
#